data_AF-A0A2H5V499-F1
#
_entry.id   AF-A0A2H5V499-F1
#
_cell.length_a   1.000
_cell.length_b   1.000
_cell.length_c   1.000
_cell.angle_alpha   90.00
_cell.angle_beta   90.00
_cell.angle_gamma   90.00
#
_symmetry.space_group_name_H-M   'P 1'
#
loop_
_entity.id
_entity.type
_entity.pdbx_description
1 polymer ?
#
loop_
_entity_poly.entity_id
_entity_poly.type
_entity_poly.pdbx_seq_one_letter_code
_entity_poly.pdbx_strand_id
1 'polypeptide(L)'
;MGYWSASTLVVLFLCAAIWAGLPLPINEAYRLQYEGTRESPQVGIELSSEDSIGIIGAWSKSTLTFLIVPSGDERLTGWAGRAIDWWRRAIETFTALYGYEYLARIEFVKLVRGINGTSGDITIEYMESLGERVCGVTYLNAVSGEIRQASIQLSSECINGREEYALVVAMHEIGHALGLGHTTNSRDLMYEYLVPGSRPSTLNLYALAVIYAWLERGIFKSPPNTVTLPAGMDYIHILDADGEPIRFRIRIYLLLGDNELLYRTIFVPAGQSFTINVNTVIQDAGEAWKRYIFTGWRNRGSGQTLSTSTSLTLKPTSHSDYLAVYDVEYRVVVEYPNGTILDGWIRRGGRISVNATEVIYLSSDERLVFAGWRGAVNSTSIRLELVVESPIQLYAVYRREFLVEVLSDYGEPSVSGWWPEGSLLNITVNPSIVYLSQDARIVLSGFNGSHAATSPYLLINLTEPVHLSAVWKTQFLLTIRSLGGEVEELLWADKESKITVSVPREILWDNRSKAVFSGWLNPDLVPEPTQSLTVTGPRVIAPMYERYYLIEVVSSVKVDAPTNWYRRGEVFELDVPESVRLDKGLKAVFIGSSEGAESMLRFVVQKPKTIVLYWREEAQITVRNPVEKVDKIIWAPINHVIQLDTPSIIPLSADEALEFVKWTGGLESGERTISIRVNGSIELRAEYRRVYRIAFNTSPPLDVELRLQDILGRVYVVWSGEETWLPEGRLDVLGVFWKGLEVKDDSEVYINGPGIYQVKLAVRSLDVEVIDKFGIPAPFYEIQALRSENVIESHAFSDSAGLAMLKTVSPSAREIVARWMVFESSAEPGSQRVQVRVPISFYTILLSSCVLIAVSAVQAYRRFSVSAS
;
A
#
# COMPACT_ATOMS: atom_id res chain seq x y z
N MET A 1 -86.41 -2.33 -127.58
CA MET A 1 -85.96 -1.37 -126.54
C MET A 1 -85.79 -2.14 -125.24
N GLY A 2 -84.78 -1.83 -124.42
CA GLY A 2 -84.41 -2.67 -123.27
C GLY A 2 -85.38 -2.53 -122.08
N TYR A 3 -85.76 -3.67 -121.49
CA TYR A 3 -86.49 -3.75 -120.22
C TYR A 3 -86.21 -5.12 -119.56
N TRP A 4 -85.71 -5.09 -118.32
CA TRP A 4 -86.06 -5.97 -117.18
C TRP A 4 -85.84 -7.50 -117.17
N SER A 5 -85.73 -8.00 -115.92
CA SER A 5 -85.87 -9.39 -115.43
C SER A 5 -84.84 -10.43 -115.94
N ALA A 6 -84.71 -11.63 -115.37
CA ALA A 6 -85.41 -12.30 -114.26
C ALA A 6 -84.38 -13.17 -113.48
N SER A 7 -84.42 -13.26 -112.13
CA SER A 7 -85.18 -14.24 -111.33
C SER A 7 -84.64 -15.68 -111.37
N THR A 8 -85.14 -16.52 -110.43
CA THR A 8 -85.23 -18.00 -110.52
C THR A 8 -83.92 -18.80 -110.52
N LEU A 9 -83.83 -20.07 -110.08
CA LEU A 9 -84.53 -20.93 -109.11
C LEU A 9 -83.89 -22.35 -109.26
N VAL A 10 -84.01 -23.21 -108.25
CA VAL A 10 -84.56 -24.59 -108.33
C VAL A 10 -84.23 -25.41 -109.60
N VAL A 11 -83.36 -26.45 -109.50
CA VAL A 11 -83.63 -27.83 -109.01
C VAL A 11 -83.76 -28.82 -110.20
N LEU A 12 -84.06 -30.08 -109.89
CA LEU A 12 -84.21 -31.29 -110.74
C LEU A 12 -82.90 -32.10 -110.83
N PHE A 13 -82.81 -33.23 -110.12
CA PHE A 13 -83.49 -34.54 -110.36
C PHE A 13 -82.81 -35.26 -111.55
N LEU A 14 -82.72 -36.59 -111.63
CA LEU A 14 -83.65 -37.63 -111.14
C LEU A 14 -82.96 -38.81 -110.43
N CYS A 15 -83.80 -39.54 -109.68
CA CYS A 15 -83.93 -41.00 -109.50
C CYS A 15 -82.71 -41.89 -109.85
N ALA A 16 -82.26 -42.82 -108.98
CA ALA A 16 -83.02 -43.97 -108.45
C ALA A 16 -83.63 -44.86 -109.56
N ALA A 17 -83.43 -46.18 -109.60
CA ALA A 17 -82.55 -47.06 -108.84
C ALA A 17 -82.33 -48.35 -109.65
N ILE A 18 -81.41 -49.23 -109.24
CA ILE A 18 -81.50 -50.69 -109.47
C ILE A 18 -80.59 -51.42 -108.46
N TRP A 19 -80.82 -52.73 -108.32
CA TRP A 19 -80.51 -53.52 -107.14
C TRP A 19 -79.14 -54.20 -107.17
N ALA A 20 -78.52 -54.32 -105.98
CA ALA A 20 -77.59 -55.36 -105.52
C ALA A 20 -76.50 -55.92 -106.49
N GLY A 21 -75.23 -55.67 -106.17
CA GLY A 21 -74.09 -56.38 -106.80
C GLY A 21 -72.76 -56.22 -106.05
N LEU A 22 -72.48 -57.17 -105.14
CA LEU A 22 -71.20 -57.37 -104.39
C LEU A 22 -70.76 -56.24 -103.42
N PRO A 23 -70.06 -56.57 -102.32
CA PRO A 23 -69.36 -55.59 -101.51
C PRO A 23 -68.05 -55.18 -102.18
N LEU A 24 -67.97 -53.94 -102.66
CA LEU A 24 -66.69 -53.31 -103.00
C LEU A 24 -65.95 -52.91 -101.71
N PRO A 25 -64.61 -52.92 -101.69
CA PRO A 25 -63.85 -52.37 -100.57
C PRO A 25 -64.11 -50.87 -100.45
N ILE A 26 -64.30 -50.39 -99.21
CA ILE A 26 -64.40 -48.97 -98.92
C ILE A 26 -62.97 -48.41 -98.84
N ASN A 27 -62.57 -47.66 -99.86
CA ASN A 27 -61.36 -46.83 -99.79
C ASN A 27 -61.74 -45.48 -99.16
N GLU A 28 -61.61 -45.37 -97.84
CA GLU A 28 -61.68 -44.07 -97.15
C GLU A 28 -60.37 -43.30 -97.36
N ALA A 29 -60.49 -41.98 -97.51
CA ALA A 29 -59.39 -41.07 -97.83
C ALA A 29 -59.46 -39.83 -96.95
N TYR A 30 -58.57 -39.75 -95.96
CA TYR A 30 -58.45 -38.65 -95.01
C TYR A 30 -57.44 -37.62 -95.54
N ARG A 31 -57.62 -36.33 -95.27
CA ARG A 31 -56.90 -35.24 -95.96
C ARG A 31 -56.54 -34.09 -95.02
N LEU A 32 -55.25 -33.80 -94.87
CA LEU A 32 -54.79 -32.58 -94.22
C LEU A 32 -54.85 -31.37 -95.15
N GLN A 33 -55.60 -30.34 -94.75
CA GLN A 33 -55.84 -29.12 -95.52
C GLN A 33 -54.92 -27.95 -95.11
N TYR A 34 -54.58 -27.11 -96.09
CA TYR A 34 -53.91 -25.81 -95.90
C TYR A 34 -54.93 -24.67 -95.98
N GLU A 35 -55.22 -24.00 -94.87
CA GLU A 35 -56.18 -22.89 -94.89
C GLU A 35 -55.54 -21.64 -95.54
N GLY A 36 -55.87 -21.44 -96.82
CA GLY A 36 -55.45 -20.25 -97.58
C GLY A 36 -56.10 -18.98 -97.05
N THR A 37 -55.36 -18.29 -96.17
CA THR A 37 -55.66 -16.97 -95.58
C THR A 37 -57.04 -16.83 -94.96
N ARG A 38 -57.21 -17.44 -93.78
CA ARG A 38 -57.98 -16.83 -92.69
C ARG A 38 -57.03 -16.41 -91.58
N GLU A 39 -57.47 -15.46 -90.75
CA GLU A 39 -56.69 -15.03 -89.59
C GLU A 39 -56.54 -16.18 -88.60
N SER A 40 -55.36 -16.30 -87.99
CA SER A 40 -55.09 -17.32 -86.98
C SER A 40 -56.10 -17.22 -85.84
N PRO A 41 -56.75 -18.33 -85.42
CA PRO A 41 -57.73 -18.32 -84.34
C PRO A 41 -57.14 -17.64 -83.10
N GLN A 42 -57.80 -16.58 -82.62
CA GLN A 42 -57.29 -15.82 -81.48
C GLN A 42 -57.11 -16.70 -80.25
N VAL A 43 -56.11 -16.37 -79.42
CA VAL A 43 -55.71 -17.17 -78.26
C VAL A 43 -56.71 -17.02 -77.12
N GLY A 44 -57.88 -17.64 -77.27
CA GLY A 44 -58.79 -17.95 -76.18
C GLY A 44 -58.14 -18.94 -75.22
N ILE A 45 -58.24 -18.66 -73.92
CA ILE A 45 -57.63 -19.45 -72.85
C ILE A 45 -58.69 -20.32 -72.20
N GLU A 46 -58.90 -21.51 -72.77
CA GLU A 46 -59.28 -22.72 -72.05
C GLU A 46 -59.00 -23.92 -72.96
N LEU A 47 -58.35 -24.96 -72.45
CA LEU A 47 -58.16 -26.25 -73.11
C LEU A 47 -59.11 -27.22 -72.42
N SER A 48 -60.26 -27.48 -73.03
CA SER A 48 -61.32 -28.26 -72.40
C SER A 48 -61.02 -29.76 -72.42
N SER A 49 -61.46 -30.48 -71.40
CA SER A 49 -61.46 -31.96 -71.40
C SER A 49 -62.58 -32.57 -72.27
N GLU A 50 -63.36 -31.74 -72.96
CA GLU A 50 -64.43 -32.18 -73.87
C GLU A 50 -63.94 -32.32 -75.33
N ASP A 51 -62.71 -31.89 -75.62
CA ASP A 51 -62.10 -32.11 -76.93
C ASP A 51 -61.97 -33.60 -77.25
N SER A 52 -62.45 -33.96 -78.43
CA SER A 52 -62.55 -35.35 -78.90
C SER A 52 -61.69 -35.58 -80.13
N ILE A 53 -61.22 -36.81 -80.29
CA ILE A 53 -60.54 -37.27 -81.50
C ILE A 53 -61.30 -38.47 -82.08
N GLY A 54 -61.48 -38.48 -83.39
CA GLY A 54 -62.05 -39.62 -84.11
C GLY A 54 -61.11 -40.82 -84.08
N ILE A 55 -61.66 -41.99 -84.38
CA ILE A 55 -60.90 -43.24 -84.55
C ILE A 55 -61.43 -43.92 -85.81
N ILE A 56 -60.51 -44.31 -86.69
CA ILE A 56 -60.79 -44.94 -87.99
C ILE A 56 -60.77 -46.47 -87.86
N GLY A 57 -59.84 -47.00 -87.07
CA GLY A 57 -59.67 -48.44 -86.89
C GLY A 57 -58.40 -48.77 -86.11
N ALA A 58 -58.05 -50.06 -86.07
CA ALA A 58 -56.86 -50.58 -85.41
C ALA A 58 -56.17 -51.62 -86.30
N TRP A 59 -54.84 -51.67 -86.28
CA TRP A 59 -54.11 -52.84 -86.79
C TRP A 59 -54.24 -54.00 -85.81
N SER A 60 -54.39 -55.23 -86.32
CA SER A 60 -54.47 -56.47 -85.52
C SER A 60 -53.12 -57.13 -85.21
N LYS A 61 -52.03 -56.36 -85.33
CA LYS A 61 -50.66 -56.77 -85.05
C LYS A 61 -49.87 -55.63 -84.41
N SER A 62 -48.79 -55.96 -83.71
CA SER A 62 -47.92 -55.00 -83.03
C SER A 62 -46.80 -54.45 -83.92
N THR A 63 -46.20 -55.27 -84.79
CA THR A 63 -45.13 -54.82 -85.70
C THR A 63 -45.72 -54.26 -86.99
N LEU A 64 -45.49 -52.97 -87.24
CA LEU A 64 -45.95 -52.22 -88.40
C LEU A 64 -44.75 -51.80 -89.26
N THR A 65 -44.78 -52.17 -90.54
CA THR A 65 -43.72 -51.83 -91.51
C THR A 65 -44.10 -50.59 -92.31
N PHE A 66 -43.26 -49.55 -92.20
CA PHE A 66 -43.40 -48.31 -92.96
C PHE A 66 -42.46 -48.34 -94.16
N LEU A 67 -42.99 -48.41 -95.39
CA LEU A 67 -42.22 -48.32 -96.62
C LEU A 67 -42.20 -46.87 -97.12
N ILE A 68 -41.14 -46.15 -96.81
CA ILE A 68 -40.87 -44.82 -97.39
C ILE A 68 -40.39 -45.00 -98.82
N VAL A 69 -40.99 -44.27 -99.76
CA VAL A 69 -40.57 -44.22 -101.15
C VAL A 69 -39.80 -42.91 -101.37
N PRO A 70 -38.51 -42.96 -101.77
CA PRO A 70 -37.73 -41.75 -101.96
C PRO A 70 -38.37 -40.80 -102.98
N SER A 71 -38.49 -39.52 -102.63
CA SER A 71 -38.99 -38.47 -103.53
C SER A 71 -37.99 -38.04 -104.61
N GLY A 72 -36.74 -38.50 -104.49
CA GLY A 72 -35.57 -37.92 -105.17
C GLY A 72 -34.82 -36.87 -104.34
N ASP A 73 -35.43 -36.35 -103.26
CA ASP A 73 -34.75 -35.52 -102.25
C ASP A 73 -34.55 -36.32 -100.95
N GLU A 74 -33.30 -36.43 -100.51
CA GLU A 74 -32.89 -37.10 -99.28
C GLU A 74 -33.42 -36.38 -98.03
N ARG A 75 -33.55 -35.03 -98.06
CA ARG A 75 -34.15 -34.26 -96.95
C ARG A 75 -35.62 -34.58 -96.76
N LEU A 76 -36.41 -34.57 -97.85
CA LEU A 76 -37.82 -34.97 -97.80
C LEU A 76 -37.97 -36.40 -97.28
N THR A 77 -37.21 -37.34 -97.84
CA THR A 77 -37.19 -38.74 -97.40
C THR A 77 -36.86 -38.88 -95.91
N GLY A 78 -35.96 -38.03 -95.38
CA GLY A 78 -35.61 -37.96 -93.97
C GLY A 78 -36.72 -37.44 -93.05
N TRP A 79 -37.64 -36.58 -93.52
CA TRP A 79 -38.74 -36.05 -92.71
C TRP A 79 -39.78 -37.12 -92.37
N ALA A 80 -40.17 -37.96 -93.33
CA ALA A 80 -41.03 -39.12 -93.06
C ALA A 80 -40.35 -40.10 -92.07
N GLY A 81 -39.04 -40.33 -92.23
CA GLY A 81 -38.25 -41.16 -91.32
C GLY A 81 -38.22 -40.63 -89.87
N ARG A 82 -38.21 -39.30 -89.70
CA ARG A 82 -38.24 -38.60 -88.40
C ARG A 82 -39.63 -38.60 -87.77
N ALA A 83 -40.69 -38.42 -88.56
CA ALA A 83 -42.08 -38.46 -88.09
C ALA A 83 -42.41 -39.80 -87.40
N ILE A 84 -41.92 -40.92 -87.94
CA ILE A 84 -42.06 -42.25 -87.34
C ILE A 84 -41.30 -42.35 -86.00
N ASP A 85 -40.08 -41.79 -85.92
CA ASP A 85 -39.32 -41.76 -84.65
C ASP A 85 -40.02 -40.91 -83.58
N TRP A 86 -40.63 -39.79 -83.97
CA TRP A 86 -41.39 -38.92 -83.06
C TRP A 86 -42.64 -39.63 -82.52
N TRP A 87 -43.40 -40.34 -83.35
CA TRP A 87 -44.52 -41.16 -82.86
C TRP A 87 -44.07 -42.28 -81.91
N ARG A 88 -42.99 -43.01 -82.23
CA ARG A 88 -42.43 -44.04 -81.32
C ARG A 88 -42.06 -43.44 -79.97
N ARG A 89 -41.27 -42.36 -79.99
CA ARG A 89 -40.79 -41.68 -78.78
C ARG A 89 -41.92 -41.05 -77.98
N ALA A 90 -42.96 -40.55 -78.64
CA ALA A 90 -44.15 -40.04 -77.99
C ALA A 90 -44.91 -41.15 -77.25
N ILE A 91 -45.05 -42.33 -77.86
CA ILE A 91 -45.60 -43.53 -77.20
C ILE A 91 -44.74 -43.91 -75.99
N GLU A 92 -43.43 -44.06 -76.16
CA GLU A 92 -42.47 -44.38 -75.08
C GLU A 92 -42.57 -43.39 -73.90
N THR A 93 -42.67 -42.08 -74.19
CA THR A 93 -42.78 -41.04 -73.16
C THR A 93 -44.14 -41.04 -72.47
N PHE A 94 -45.22 -41.28 -73.23
CA PHE A 94 -46.57 -41.36 -72.69
C PHE A 94 -46.74 -42.58 -71.79
N THR A 95 -46.26 -43.77 -72.18
CA THR A 95 -46.42 -44.94 -71.30
C THR A 95 -45.60 -44.81 -70.03
N ALA A 96 -44.38 -44.28 -70.15
CA ALA A 96 -43.52 -44.00 -69.01
C ALA A 96 -44.09 -42.95 -68.04
N LEU A 97 -45.05 -42.11 -68.45
CA LEU A 97 -45.77 -41.18 -67.55
C LEU A 97 -47.10 -41.71 -67.00
N TYR A 98 -47.93 -42.32 -67.84
CA TYR A 98 -49.36 -42.56 -67.55
C TYR A 98 -49.77 -44.04 -67.45
N GLY A 99 -48.86 -45.00 -67.67
CA GLY A 99 -49.18 -46.42 -67.73
C GLY A 99 -49.41 -46.91 -69.17
N TYR A 100 -50.31 -47.86 -69.42
CA TYR A 100 -50.56 -48.38 -70.78
C TYR A 100 -49.35 -49.05 -71.46
N GLU A 101 -48.48 -49.72 -70.71
CA GLU A 101 -47.25 -50.38 -71.20
C GLU A 101 -47.46 -51.43 -72.32
N TYR A 102 -48.71 -51.83 -72.61
CA TYR A 102 -49.03 -52.63 -73.79
C TYR A 102 -48.87 -51.83 -75.10
N LEU A 103 -48.98 -50.50 -75.08
CA LEU A 103 -48.86 -49.64 -76.26
C LEU A 103 -47.41 -49.55 -76.73
N ALA A 104 -46.46 -49.59 -75.80
CA ALA A 104 -45.02 -49.68 -76.09
C ALA A 104 -44.59 -51.03 -76.71
N ARG A 105 -45.53 -51.99 -76.89
CA ARG A 105 -45.29 -53.22 -77.67
C ARG A 105 -45.41 -52.98 -79.18
N ILE A 106 -45.92 -51.83 -79.63
CA ILE A 106 -46.02 -51.50 -81.05
C ILE A 106 -44.63 -51.17 -81.58
N GLU A 107 -44.21 -51.90 -82.60
CA GLU A 107 -42.88 -51.81 -83.20
C GLU A 107 -42.97 -51.18 -84.58
N PHE A 108 -42.34 -50.02 -84.78
CA PHE A 108 -42.28 -49.34 -86.07
C PHE A 108 -41.00 -49.70 -86.82
N VAL A 109 -41.12 -50.55 -87.85
CA VAL A 109 -40.01 -50.97 -88.70
C VAL A 109 -39.92 -50.05 -89.91
N LYS A 110 -38.83 -49.27 -90.01
CA LYS A 110 -38.60 -48.32 -91.10
C LYS A 110 -37.90 -48.98 -92.29
N LEU A 111 -38.60 -49.01 -93.41
CA LEU A 111 -38.13 -49.50 -94.70
C LEU A 111 -38.07 -48.35 -95.71
N VAL A 112 -37.12 -48.40 -96.64
CA VAL A 112 -36.99 -47.46 -97.76
C VAL A 112 -36.93 -48.25 -99.06
N ARG A 113 -37.82 -47.93 -100.01
CA ARG A 113 -37.97 -48.64 -101.28
C ARG A 113 -36.66 -48.60 -102.06
N GLY A 114 -36.06 -49.77 -102.29
CA GLY A 114 -34.80 -49.93 -103.01
C GLY A 114 -33.53 -49.87 -102.15
N ILE A 115 -33.63 -49.67 -100.83
CA ILE A 115 -32.49 -49.72 -99.90
C ILE A 115 -32.57 -50.97 -99.02
N ASN A 116 -33.65 -51.12 -98.23
CA ASN A 116 -33.84 -52.23 -97.29
C ASN A 116 -35.25 -52.84 -97.31
N GLY A 117 -36.13 -52.41 -98.21
CA GLY A 117 -37.47 -52.98 -98.39
C GLY A 117 -38.06 -52.73 -99.78
N THR A 118 -39.16 -53.42 -100.06
CA THR A 118 -39.90 -53.35 -101.35
C THR A 118 -41.42 -53.23 -101.17
N SER A 119 -41.96 -53.82 -100.10
CA SER A 119 -43.34 -53.68 -99.63
C SER A 119 -43.37 -53.24 -98.16
N GLY A 120 -44.52 -52.76 -97.70
CA GLY A 120 -44.78 -52.42 -96.30
C GLY A 120 -46.28 -52.26 -96.04
N ASP A 121 -46.66 -52.32 -94.78
CA ASP A 121 -48.05 -52.17 -94.30
C ASP A 121 -48.59 -50.76 -94.54
N ILE A 122 -47.73 -49.77 -94.28
CA ILE A 122 -47.98 -48.35 -94.46
C ILE A 122 -46.95 -47.88 -95.51
N THR A 123 -47.40 -47.59 -96.73
CA THR A 123 -46.52 -47.03 -97.78
C THR A 123 -46.60 -45.50 -97.75
N ILE A 124 -45.47 -44.81 -97.80
CA ILE A 124 -45.37 -43.34 -97.84
C ILE A 124 -44.77 -42.93 -99.17
N GLU A 125 -45.56 -42.27 -100.02
CA GLU A 125 -45.17 -41.80 -101.35
C GLU A 125 -45.27 -40.27 -101.45
N TYR A 126 -44.39 -39.66 -102.22
CA TYR A 126 -44.42 -38.22 -102.51
C TYR A 126 -45.04 -38.00 -103.89
N MET A 127 -46.09 -37.19 -103.94
CA MET A 127 -46.71 -36.71 -105.17
C MET A 127 -46.25 -35.28 -105.45
N GLU A 128 -46.29 -34.85 -106.70
CA GLU A 128 -45.99 -33.45 -107.07
C GLU A 128 -47.03 -32.50 -106.45
N SER A 129 -48.31 -32.75 -106.72
CA SER A 129 -49.46 -32.08 -106.12
C SER A 129 -50.57 -33.08 -105.78
N LEU A 130 -51.42 -32.73 -104.80
CA LEU A 130 -52.62 -33.47 -104.40
C LEU A 130 -53.91 -32.69 -104.68
N GLY A 131 -53.82 -31.61 -105.46
CA GLY A 131 -54.89 -30.64 -105.69
C GLY A 131 -54.79 -29.43 -104.76
N GLU A 132 -55.53 -28.37 -105.08
CA GLU A 132 -55.47 -27.12 -104.32
C GLU A 132 -55.68 -27.35 -102.82
N ARG A 133 -54.74 -26.83 -102.02
CA ARG A 133 -54.76 -26.82 -100.55
C ARG A 133 -54.67 -28.19 -99.86
N VAL A 134 -54.36 -29.29 -100.55
CA VAL A 134 -54.15 -30.59 -99.91
C VAL A 134 -52.66 -30.85 -99.73
N CYS A 135 -52.23 -31.06 -98.47
CA CYS A 135 -50.82 -31.26 -98.11
C CYS A 135 -50.46 -32.72 -97.88
N GLY A 136 -51.38 -33.50 -97.34
CA GLY A 136 -51.27 -34.95 -97.20
C GLY A 136 -52.63 -35.61 -97.44
N VAL A 137 -52.59 -36.88 -97.82
CA VAL A 137 -53.76 -37.77 -97.89
C VAL A 137 -53.38 -39.16 -97.44
N THR A 138 -54.15 -39.74 -96.51
CA THR A 138 -54.03 -41.14 -96.10
C THR A 138 -55.23 -41.93 -96.61
N TYR A 139 -54.95 -42.90 -97.47
CA TYR A 139 -55.91 -43.91 -97.92
C TYR A 139 -55.81 -45.15 -97.04
N LEU A 140 -56.94 -45.61 -96.51
CA LEU A 140 -57.00 -46.80 -95.66
C LEU A 140 -57.89 -47.87 -96.27
N ASN A 141 -57.40 -49.11 -96.24
CA ASN A 141 -58.19 -50.31 -96.47
C ASN A 141 -58.44 -50.97 -95.11
N ALA A 142 -59.64 -50.76 -94.57
CA ALA A 142 -60.07 -51.30 -93.29
C ALA A 142 -61.36 -52.14 -93.46
N VAL A 143 -61.43 -53.26 -92.73
CA VAL A 143 -62.58 -54.18 -92.76
C VAL A 143 -63.06 -54.39 -91.33
N SER A 144 -64.30 -54.00 -91.03
CA SER A 144 -64.88 -54.09 -89.67
C SER A 144 -64.03 -53.40 -88.58
N GLY A 145 -63.37 -52.29 -88.92
CA GLY A 145 -62.45 -51.56 -88.03
C GLY A 145 -61.04 -52.14 -87.92
N GLU A 146 -60.73 -53.22 -88.64
CA GLU A 146 -59.39 -53.81 -88.73
C GLU A 146 -58.64 -53.26 -89.95
N ILE A 147 -57.57 -52.50 -89.74
CA ILE A 147 -56.74 -51.94 -90.81
C ILE A 147 -55.91 -53.07 -91.43
N ARG A 148 -55.91 -53.14 -92.78
CA ARG A 148 -55.19 -54.14 -93.58
C ARG A 148 -54.04 -53.55 -94.39
N GLN A 149 -54.19 -52.33 -94.87
CA GLN A 149 -53.17 -51.60 -95.61
C GLN A 149 -53.42 -50.09 -95.49
N ALA A 150 -52.35 -49.29 -95.45
CA ALA A 150 -52.43 -47.84 -95.59
C ALA A 150 -51.50 -47.32 -96.69
N SER A 151 -51.92 -46.26 -97.37
CA SER A 151 -51.08 -45.51 -98.32
C SER A 151 -51.17 -44.03 -98.01
N ILE A 152 -50.05 -43.45 -97.58
CA ILE A 152 -49.86 -42.03 -97.33
C ILE A 152 -49.28 -41.40 -98.60
N GLN A 153 -49.91 -40.33 -99.07
CA GLN A 153 -49.40 -39.48 -100.14
C GLN A 153 -49.11 -38.08 -99.57
N LEU A 154 -47.89 -37.58 -99.80
CA LEU A 154 -47.43 -36.28 -99.34
C LEU A 154 -47.26 -35.34 -100.54
N SER A 155 -47.85 -34.14 -100.47
CA SER A 155 -47.79 -33.12 -101.53
C SER A 155 -46.46 -32.38 -101.47
N SER A 156 -45.58 -32.66 -102.43
CA SER A 156 -44.28 -31.98 -102.57
C SER A 156 -44.46 -30.48 -102.78
N GLU A 157 -45.48 -30.06 -103.53
CA GLU A 157 -45.86 -28.65 -103.72
C GLU A 157 -46.14 -27.94 -102.39
N CYS A 158 -46.94 -28.53 -101.49
CA CYS A 158 -47.28 -27.89 -100.22
C CYS A 158 -46.07 -27.73 -99.28
N ILE A 159 -45.20 -28.75 -99.23
CA ILE A 159 -44.07 -28.81 -98.27
C ILE A 159 -42.77 -28.21 -98.84
N ASN A 160 -42.75 -27.77 -100.10
CA ASN A 160 -41.55 -27.26 -100.75
C ASN A 160 -41.00 -26.01 -100.02
N GLY A 161 -39.75 -26.09 -99.58
CA GLY A 161 -39.10 -25.04 -98.79
C GLY A 161 -39.65 -24.83 -97.37
N ARG A 162 -40.48 -25.74 -96.84
CA ARG A 162 -41.14 -25.64 -95.52
C ARG A 162 -40.91 -26.92 -94.71
N GLU A 163 -39.71 -27.03 -94.15
CA GLU A 163 -39.22 -28.22 -93.42
C GLU A 163 -40.08 -28.57 -92.21
N GLU A 164 -40.48 -27.55 -91.47
CA GLU A 164 -41.38 -27.61 -90.33
C GLU A 164 -42.78 -28.10 -90.71
N TYR A 165 -43.22 -27.92 -91.96
CA TYR A 165 -44.47 -28.47 -92.47
C TYR A 165 -44.30 -29.90 -92.97
N ALA A 166 -43.17 -30.24 -93.62
CA ALA A 166 -42.87 -31.60 -94.04
C ALA A 166 -42.93 -32.61 -92.86
N LEU A 167 -42.43 -32.23 -91.69
CA LEU A 167 -42.53 -33.05 -90.48
C LEU A 167 -43.96 -33.15 -89.95
N VAL A 168 -44.68 -32.03 -89.80
CA VAL A 168 -46.04 -32.01 -89.24
C VAL A 168 -47.02 -32.78 -90.13
N VAL A 169 -47.00 -32.55 -91.46
CA VAL A 169 -47.85 -33.28 -92.41
C VAL A 169 -47.57 -34.78 -92.33
N ALA A 170 -46.29 -35.20 -92.38
CA ALA A 170 -45.95 -36.61 -92.27
C ALA A 170 -46.40 -37.22 -90.92
N MET A 171 -46.29 -36.50 -89.81
CA MET A 171 -46.80 -36.96 -88.52
C MET A 171 -48.33 -37.09 -88.49
N HIS A 172 -49.07 -36.13 -89.05
CA HIS A 172 -50.54 -36.17 -89.14
C HIS A 172 -51.02 -37.39 -89.93
N GLU A 173 -50.48 -37.59 -91.15
CA GLU A 173 -50.85 -38.73 -92.01
C GLU A 173 -50.42 -40.08 -91.38
N ILE A 174 -49.30 -40.12 -90.66
CA ILE A 174 -48.95 -41.32 -89.86
C ILE A 174 -49.96 -41.55 -88.73
N GLY A 175 -50.51 -40.50 -88.11
CA GLY A 175 -51.60 -40.61 -87.14
C GLY A 175 -52.84 -41.29 -87.74
N HIS A 176 -53.24 -40.91 -88.96
CA HIS A 176 -54.27 -41.61 -89.72
C HIS A 176 -53.90 -43.08 -89.99
N ALA A 177 -52.69 -43.35 -90.47
CA ALA A 177 -52.24 -44.72 -90.74
C ALA A 177 -52.12 -45.59 -89.47
N LEU A 178 -51.99 -44.99 -88.28
CA LEU A 178 -52.05 -45.65 -86.98
C LEU A 178 -53.48 -45.82 -86.44
N GLY A 179 -54.49 -45.20 -87.07
CA GLY A 179 -55.91 -45.37 -86.76
C GLY A 179 -56.62 -44.13 -86.16
N LEU A 180 -55.94 -42.99 -86.01
CA LEU A 180 -56.53 -41.75 -85.49
C LEU A 180 -57.34 -41.02 -86.57
N GLY A 181 -58.53 -40.54 -86.25
CA GLY A 181 -59.29 -39.59 -87.07
C GLY A 181 -58.90 -38.13 -86.76
N HIS A 182 -59.60 -37.18 -87.39
CA HIS A 182 -59.46 -35.77 -87.01
C HIS A 182 -59.94 -35.50 -85.57
N THR A 183 -59.43 -34.43 -84.95
CA THR A 183 -59.85 -33.92 -83.63
C THR A 183 -60.56 -32.57 -83.72
N THR A 184 -61.36 -32.25 -82.70
CA THR A 184 -61.97 -30.93 -82.51
C THR A 184 -60.96 -29.86 -82.07
N ASN A 185 -59.82 -30.25 -81.48
CA ASN A 185 -58.86 -29.31 -80.91
C ASN A 185 -57.98 -28.66 -81.98
N SER A 186 -58.15 -27.35 -82.19
CA SER A 186 -57.42 -26.57 -83.22
C SER A 186 -55.94 -26.30 -82.94
N ARG A 187 -55.35 -26.92 -81.91
CA ARG A 187 -53.93 -26.87 -81.55
C ARG A 187 -53.26 -28.25 -81.54
N ASP A 188 -54.02 -29.30 -81.85
CA ASP A 188 -53.56 -30.69 -81.86
C ASP A 188 -52.95 -31.07 -83.23
N LEU A 189 -52.10 -32.08 -83.24
CA LEU A 189 -51.48 -32.61 -84.46
C LEU A 189 -52.52 -33.14 -85.45
N MET A 190 -53.60 -33.76 -84.96
CA MET A 190 -54.64 -34.40 -85.76
C MET A 190 -55.80 -33.45 -86.13
N TYR A 191 -55.58 -32.13 -86.08
CA TYR A 191 -56.57 -31.16 -86.56
C TYR A 191 -56.60 -31.14 -88.10
N GLU A 192 -57.79 -30.97 -88.70
CA GLU A 192 -58.00 -31.04 -90.17
C GLU A 192 -57.22 -29.98 -90.98
N TYR A 193 -56.76 -28.92 -90.30
CA TYR A 193 -55.93 -27.88 -90.88
C TYR A 193 -54.52 -27.90 -90.28
N LEU A 194 -53.52 -27.67 -91.11
CA LEU A 194 -52.10 -27.70 -90.73
C LEU A 194 -51.78 -26.77 -89.55
N VAL A 195 -51.38 -27.34 -88.39
CA VAL A 195 -50.95 -26.61 -87.19
C VAL A 195 -49.40 -26.61 -87.09
N PRO A 196 -48.70 -25.48 -87.35
CA PRO A 196 -47.24 -25.42 -87.28
C PRO A 196 -46.67 -25.76 -85.89
N GLY A 197 -45.63 -26.59 -85.84
CA GLY A 197 -44.98 -27.00 -84.58
C GLY A 197 -45.81 -27.93 -83.67
N SER A 198 -46.98 -28.37 -84.14
CA SER A 198 -47.75 -29.44 -83.50
C SER A 198 -47.01 -30.79 -83.58
N ARG A 199 -47.32 -31.66 -82.62
CA ARG A 199 -46.67 -32.95 -82.38
C ARG A 199 -47.53 -33.76 -81.41
N PRO A 200 -47.35 -35.09 -81.28
CA PRO A 200 -48.28 -35.94 -80.56
C PRO A 200 -48.62 -35.45 -79.14
N SER A 201 -49.91 -35.24 -78.92
CA SER A 201 -50.50 -34.83 -77.64
C SER A 201 -50.85 -36.03 -76.76
N THR A 202 -51.11 -35.78 -75.48
CA THR A 202 -51.75 -36.78 -74.60
C THR A 202 -53.09 -37.26 -75.15
N LEU A 203 -53.87 -36.42 -75.86
CA LEU A 203 -55.11 -36.84 -76.52
C LEU A 203 -54.84 -37.85 -77.64
N ASN A 204 -53.85 -37.60 -78.51
CA ASN A 204 -53.47 -38.56 -79.55
C ASN A 204 -52.99 -39.89 -78.95
N LEU A 205 -52.16 -39.82 -77.92
CA LEU A 205 -51.47 -40.99 -77.36
C LEU A 205 -52.39 -41.83 -76.47
N TYR A 206 -53.32 -41.18 -75.77
CA TYR A 206 -54.44 -41.87 -75.11
C TYR A 206 -55.40 -42.50 -76.12
N ALA A 207 -55.66 -41.84 -77.26
CA ALA A 207 -56.44 -42.44 -78.34
C ALA A 207 -55.76 -43.68 -78.93
N LEU A 208 -54.45 -43.64 -79.17
CA LEU A 208 -53.68 -44.85 -79.51
C LEU A 208 -53.76 -45.92 -78.41
N ALA A 209 -53.68 -45.55 -77.13
CA ALA A 209 -53.88 -46.51 -76.03
C ALA A 209 -55.25 -47.20 -76.11
N VAL A 210 -56.33 -46.46 -76.39
CA VAL A 210 -57.68 -47.05 -76.58
C VAL A 210 -57.77 -47.91 -77.84
N ILE A 211 -57.19 -47.47 -78.97
CA ILE A 211 -57.15 -48.23 -80.24
C ILE A 211 -56.44 -49.59 -80.05
N TYR A 212 -55.31 -49.58 -79.35
CA TYR A 212 -54.44 -50.75 -79.17
C TYR A 212 -54.60 -51.47 -77.82
N ALA A 213 -55.64 -51.15 -77.04
CA ALA A 213 -55.97 -51.81 -75.78
C ALA A 213 -56.11 -53.34 -75.90
N TRP A 214 -56.40 -53.84 -77.11
CA TRP A 214 -56.43 -55.26 -77.43
C TRP A 214 -55.06 -55.95 -77.22
N LEU A 215 -53.93 -55.24 -77.34
CA LEU A 215 -52.57 -55.74 -77.10
C LEU A 215 -52.32 -56.14 -75.63
N GLU A 216 -53.10 -55.61 -74.68
CA GLU A 216 -53.06 -56.04 -73.28
C GLU A 216 -53.43 -57.53 -73.16
N ARG A 217 -54.42 -57.96 -73.94
CA ARG A 217 -55.10 -59.27 -73.84
C ARG A 217 -54.76 -60.24 -74.97
N GLY A 218 -54.10 -59.76 -76.03
CA GLY A 218 -53.72 -60.56 -77.20
C GLY A 218 -54.88 -60.97 -78.12
N ILE A 219 -56.09 -60.43 -77.90
CA ILE A 219 -57.30 -60.75 -78.67
C ILE A 219 -57.80 -59.47 -79.32
N PHE A 220 -57.68 -59.37 -80.65
CA PHE A 220 -58.12 -58.20 -81.41
C PHE A 220 -59.61 -57.89 -81.16
N LYS A 221 -59.91 -56.60 -81.01
CA LYS A 221 -61.26 -56.07 -80.90
C LYS A 221 -61.31 -54.72 -81.62
N SER A 222 -62.33 -54.52 -82.45
CA SER A 222 -62.56 -53.23 -83.11
C SER A 222 -62.68 -52.10 -82.05
N PRO A 223 -62.01 -50.96 -82.25
CA PRO A 223 -62.05 -49.84 -81.31
C PRO A 223 -63.38 -49.07 -81.37
N PRO A 224 -63.67 -48.17 -80.40
CA PRO A 224 -64.76 -47.19 -80.51
C PRO A 224 -64.44 -46.14 -81.58
N ASN A 225 -65.46 -45.45 -82.11
CA ASN A 225 -65.30 -44.47 -83.21
C ASN A 225 -64.71 -43.11 -82.78
N THR A 226 -64.62 -42.83 -81.48
CA THR A 226 -64.09 -41.57 -80.93
C THR A 226 -63.72 -41.73 -79.45
N VAL A 227 -62.91 -40.80 -78.92
CA VAL A 227 -62.41 -40.78 -77.54
C VAL A 227 -62.09 -39.34 -77.11
N THR A 228 -62.22 -39.06 -75.81
CA THR A 228 -61.80 -37.84 -75.12
C THR A 228 -60.78 -38.18 -74.03
N LEU A 229 -60.06 -37.19 -73.50
CA LEU A 229 -59.11 -37.41 -72.39
C LEU A 229 -59.82 -37.80 -71.07
N PRO A 230 -59.27 -38.72 -70.26
CA PRO A 230 -59.84 -39.08 -68.98
C PRO A 230 -59.59 -37.98 -67.92
N ALA A 231 -60.52 -37.81 -66.99
CA ALA A 231 -60.39 -36.85 -65.91
C ALA A 231 -59.09 -37.08 -65.10
N GLY A 232 -58.25 -36.03 -65.00
CA GLY A 232 -56.93 -36.09 -64.36
C GLY A 232 -55.75 -36.35 -65.32
N MET A 233 -55.98 -36.41 -66.63
CA MET A 233 -54.92 -36.36 -67.65
C MET A 233 -54.96 -35.02 -68.40
N ASP A 234 -53.97 -34.17 -68.17
CA ASP A 234 -53.87 -32.85 -68.82
C ASP A 234 -53.62 -32.98 -70.33
N TYR A 235 -54.20 -32.07 -71.12
CA TYR A 235 -53.83 -31.90 -72.52
C TYR A 235 -52.44 -31.23 -72.62
N ILE A 236 -51.44 -31.99 -73.04
CA ILE A 236 -50.07 -31.50 -73.27
C ILE A 236 -49.46 -32.20 -74.49
N HIS A 237 -48.52 -31.54 -75.17
CA HIS A 237 -47.60 -32.22 -76.10
C HIS A 237 -46.55 -32.96 -75.28
N ILE A 238 -46.38 -34.27 -75.51
CA ILE A 238 -45.53 -35.13 -74.67
C ILE A 238 -44.02 -34.92 -74.92
N LEU A 239 -43.69 -34.29 -76.05
CA LEU A 239 -42.33 -33.96 -76.50
C LEU A 239 -42.09 -32.43 -76.46
N ASP A 240 -40.83 -32.02 -76.46
CA ASP A 240 -40.41 -30.64 -76.70
C ASP A 240 -40.33 -30.28 -78.20
N ALA A 241 -39.77 -29.13 -78.55
CA ALA A 241 -39.70 -28.63 -79.92
C ALA A 241 -38.68 -29.36 -80.81
N ASP A 242 -37.64 -29.96 -80.21
CA ASP A 242 -36.67 -30.81 -80.88
C ASP A 242 -37.17 -32.26 -81.02
N GLY A 243 -38.30 -32.56 -80.36
CA GLY A 243 -38.94 -33.86 -80.31
C GLY A 243 -38.39 -34.78 -79.22
N GLU A 244 -37.65 -34.27 -78.24
CA GLU A 244 -37.20 -35.04 -77.07
C GLU A 244 -38.27 -35.05 -75.96
N PRO A 245 -38.22 -35.96 -74.97
CA PRO A 245 -39.19 -35.99 -73.88
C PRO A 245 -39.17 -34.70 -73.04
N ILE A 246 -40.35 -34.13 -72.74
CA ILE A 246 -40.48 -32.93 -71.89
C ILE A 246 -39.77 -33.12 -70.54
N ARG A 247 -39.22 -32.05 -69.96
CA ARG A 247 -38.42 -32.12 -68.72
C ARG A 247 -39.09 -31.41 -67.56
N PHE A 248 -39.17 -32.06 -66.41
CA PHE A 248 -39.68 -31.46 -65.18
C PHE A 248 -38.56 -30.81 -64.37
N ARG A 249 -38.77 -29.54 -63.98
CA ARG A 249 -37.92 -28.84 -63.02
C ARG A 249 -38.17 -29.39 -61.61
N ILE A 250 -37.14 -29.94 -60.99
CA ILE A 250 -37.13 -30.37 -59.60
C ILE A 250 -36.23 -29.46 -58.77
N ARG A 251 -36.73 -28.93 -57.64
CA ARG A 251 -35.87 -28.28 -56.62
C ARG A 251 -35.71 -29.15 -55.39
N ILE A 252 -34.53 -29.06 -54.79
CA ILE A 252 -34.14 -29.76 -53.58
C ILE A 252 -33.65 -28.71 -52.60
N TYR A 253 -34.24 -28.66 -51.41
CA TYR A 253 -33.85 -27.78 -50.31
C TYR A 253 -33.34 -28.60 -49.13
N LEU A 254 -32.41 -28.05 -48.35
CA LEU A 254 -32.11 -28.54 -47.00
C LEU A 254 -32.91 -27.71 -46.02
N LEU A 255 -33.66 -28.34 -45.12
CA LEU A 255 -34.26 -27.71 -43.95
C LEU A 255 -33.34 -27.97 -42.76
N LEU A 256 -32.50 -26.99 -42.44
CA LEU A 256 -31.45 -27.05 -41.42
C LEU A 256 -31.98 -26.47 -40.11
N GLY A 257 -32.59 -27.33 -39.28
CA GLY A 257 -33.45 -26.89 -38.19
C GLY A 257 -34.66 -26.13 -38.75
N ASP A 258 -34.63 -24.81 -38.63
CA ASP A 258 -35.75 -23.92 -39.02
C ASP A 258 -35.46 -23.14 -40.31
N ASN A 259 -34.27 -23.30 -40.91
CA ASN A 259 -33.82 -22.57 -42.11
C ASN A 259 -33.91 -23.42 -43.38
N GLU A 260 -34.65 -22.98 -44.41
CA GLU A 260 -34.62 -23.60 -45.74
C GLU A 260 -33.52 -23.00 -46.65
N LEU A 261 -32.65 -23.86 -47.18
CA LEU A 261 -31.61 -23.50 -48.16
C LEU A 261 -31.80 -24.29 -49.46
N LEU A 262 -31.85 -23.60 -50.61
CA LEU A 262 -31.88 -24.28 -51.92
C LEU A 262 -30.55 -25.00 -52.18
N TYR A 263 -30.57 -26.34 -52.18
CA TYR A 263 -29.40 -27.18 -52.40
C TYR A 263 -29.11 -27.38 -53.90
N ARG A 264 -30.14 -27.66 -54.69
CA ARG A 264 -29.99 -28.02 -56.11
C ARG A 264 -31.29 -27.83 -56.89
N THR A 265 -31.16 -27.47 -58.16
CA THR A 265 -32.21 -27.60 -59.17
C THR A 265 -31.76 -28.63 -60.21
N ILE A 266 -32.67 -29.52 -60.64
CA ILE A 266 -32.43 -30.56 -61.65
C ILE A 266 -33.56 -30.49 -62.68
N PHE A 267 -33.26 -30.78 -63.95
CA PHE A 267 -34.28 -30.99 -64.98
C PHE A 267 -34.28 -32.46 -65.39
N VAL A 268 -35.39 -33.15 -65.18
CA VAL A 268 -35.51 -34.61 -65.36
C VAL A 268 -36.47 -34.89 -66.52
N PRO A 269 -36.04 -35.61 -67.59
CA PRO A 269 -36.92 -36.06 -68.65
C PRO A 269 -38.13 -36.86 -68.14
N ALA A 270 -39.26 -36.67 -68.79
CA ALA A 270 -40.50 -37.39 -68.53
C ALA A 270 -40.29 -38.90 -68.49
N GLY A 271 -40.86 -39.55 -67.47
CA GLY A 271 -40.74 -40.99 -67.27
C GLY A 271 -39.42 -41.47 -66.65
N GLN A 272 -38.35 -40.66 -66.64
CA GLN A 272 -37.05 -41.05 -66.11
C GLN A 272 -37.00 -40.98 -64.57
N SER A 273 -36.37 -41.99 -63.95
CA SER A 273 -36.03 -41.96 -62.52
C SER A 273 -34.64 -41.35 -62.27
N PHE A 274 -34.48 -40.65 -61.16
CA PHE A 274 -33.22 -40.08 -60.72
C PHE A 274 -33.04 -40.26 -59.20
N THR A 275 -31.80 -40.25 -58.72
CA THR A 275 -31.46 -40.43 -57.30
C THR A 275 -30.73 -39.19 -56.75
N ILE A 276 -31.15 -38.77 -55.57
CA ILE A 276 -30.53 -37.70 -54.78
C ILE A 276 -29.83 -38.34 -53.59
N ASN A 277 -28.62 -37.88 -53.27
CA ASN A 277 -27.92 -38.23 -52.04
C ASN A 277 -27.57 -36.95 -51.29
N VAL A 278 -27.73 -36.97 -49.96
CA VAL A 278 -27.29 -35.90 -49.05
C VAL A 278 -26.44 -36.46 -47.92
N ASN A 279 -25.68 -35.61 -47.23
CA ASN A 279 -24.84 -36.04 -46.11
C ASN A 279 -25.71 -36.35 -44.87
N THR A 280 -25.41 -37.43 -44.15
CA THR A 280 -26.09 -37.78 -42.88
C THR A 280 -25.91 -36.70 -41.81
N VAL A 281 -24.76 -36.04 -41.82
CA VAL A 281 -24.40 -34.96 -40.89
C VAL A 281 -23.82 -33.79 -41.69
N ILE A 282 -24.22 -32.57 -41.34
CA ILE A 282 -23.65 -31.32 -41.84
C ILE A 282 -23.14 -30.54 -40.61
N GLN A 283 -21.85 -30.22 -40.57
CA GLN A 283 -21.28 -29.35 -39.54
C GLN A 283 -21.62 -27.89 -39.84
N ASP A 284 -21.95 -27.09 -38.83
CA ASP A 284 -22.13 -25.65 -39.04
C ASP A 284 -20.76 -24.97 -39.15
N ALA A 285 -20.47 -24.38 -40.31
CA ALA A 285 -19.16 -23.82 -40.62
C ALA A 285 -18.78 -22.59 -39.74
N GLY A 286 -19.77 -21.96 -39.09
CA GLY A 286 -19.53 -20.89 -38.12
C GLY A 286 -19.44 -21.36 -36.66
N GLU A 287 -19.89 -22.58 -36.34
CA GLU A 287 -20.10 -23.05 -34.97
C GLU A 287 -19.63 -24.50 -34.78
N ALA A 288 -18.38 -24.70 -34.38
CA ALA A 288 -17.78 -26.03 -34.12
C ALA A 288 -18.44 -26.85 -32.98
N TRP A 289 -19.52 -26.32 -32.38
CA TRP A 289 -20.33 -26.94 -31.32
C TRP A 289 -21.77 -27.21 -31.79
N LYS A 290 -22.07 -27.08 -33.08
CA LYS A 290 -23.41 -27.22 -33.67
C LYS A 290 -23.35 -28.00 -34.97
N ARG A 291 -24.21 -29.00 -35.11
CA ARG A 291 -24.34 -29.82 -36.32
C ARG A 291 -25.79 -30.11 -36.63
N TYR A 292 -26.05 -30.41 -37.89
CA TYR A 292 -27.36 -30.79 -38.39
C TYR A 292 -27.32 -32.28 -38.73
N ILE A 293 -28.26 -33.08 -38.21
CA ILE A 293 -28.39 -34.52 -38.52
C ILE A 293 -29.64 -34.78 -39.34
N PHE A 294 -29.47 -35.46 -40.47
CA PHE A 294 -30.55 -35.81 -41.39
C PHE A 294 -31.58 -36.72 -40.72
N THR A 295 -32.86 -36.35 -40.82
CA THR A 295 -33.99 -37.13 -40.26
C THR A 295 -34.94 -37.68 -41.31
N GLY A 296 -35.03 -37.07 -42.49
CA GLY A 296 -35.81 -37.63 -43.59
C GLY A 296 -36.10 -36.68 -44.74
N TRP A 297 -36.58 -37.25 -45.83
CA TRP A 297 -37.08 -36.55 -47.01
C TRP A 297 -38.57 -36.24 -46.87
N ARG A 298 -38.99 -35.05 -47.28
CA ARG A 298 -40.40 -34.67 -47.41
C ARG A 298 -40.68 -34.02 -48.77
N ASN A 299 -41.91 -34.15 -49.27
CA ASN A 299 -42.42 -33.30 -50.34
C ASN A 299 -42.69 -31.90 -49.76
N ARG A 300 -42.20 -30.83 -50.41
CA ARG A 300 -42.33 -29.45 -49.91
C ARG A 300 -43.75 -28.88 -50.02
N GLY A 301 -44.55 -29.36 -50.97
CA GLY A 301 -45.92 -28.91 -51.20
C GLY A 301 -46.95 -29.65 -50.34
N SER A 302 -46.83 -30.97 -50.18
CA SER A 302 -47.79 -31.79 -49.41
C SER A 302 -47.34 -32.09 -47.98
N GLY A 303 -46.08 -31.79 -47.60
CA GLY A 303 -45.50 -32.13 -46.30
C GLY A 303 -45.24 -33.62 -46.08
N GLN A 304 -45.65 -34.49 -47.01
CA GLN A 304 -45.56 -35.94 -46.90
C GLN A 304 -44.12 -36.42 -46.76
N THR A 305 -43.84 -37.26 -45.74
CA THR A 305 -42.57 -37.96 -45.58
C THR A 305 -42.40 -39.04 -46.65
N LEU A 306 -41.22 -39.08 -47.29
CA LEU A 306 -40.92 -39.94 -48.44
C LEU A 306 -39.91 -41.05 -48.13
N SER A 307 -38.90 -40.77 -47.29
CA SER A 307 -37.82 -41.70 -46.95
C SER A 307 -37.07 -41.20 -45.70
N THR A 308 -36.53 -42.10 -44.89
CA THR A 308 -35.58 -41.79 -43.81
C THR A 308 -34.13 -42.14 -44.18
N SER A 309 -33.88 -42.63 -45.40
CA SER A 309 -32.53 -42.80 -45.96
C SER A 309 -32.01 -41.48 -46.52
N THR A 310 -30.71 -41.23 -46.40
CA THR A 310 -30.02 -40.10 -47.04
C THR A 310 -30.03 -40.18 -48.57
N SER A 311 -30.35 -41.36 -49.12
CA SER A 311 -30.60 -41.58 -50.55
C SER A 311 -32.11 -41.59 -50.83
N LEU A 312 -32.54 -40.85 -51.85
CA LEU A 312 -33.92 -40.80 -52.34
C LEU A 312 -33.96 -40.94 -53.86
N THR A 313 -34.62 -41.98 -54.34
CA THR A 313 -34.92 -42.17 -55.77
C THR A 313 -36.34 -41.71 -56.07
N LEU A 314 -36.51 -40.93 -57.14
CA LEU A 314 -37.76 -40.32 -57.56
C LEU A 314 -37.98 -40.53 -59.07
N LYS A 315 -39.23 -40.73 -59.48
CA LYS A 315 -39.69 -40.66 -60.87
C LYS A 315 -40.77 -39.56 -60.95
N PRO A 316 -40.41 -38.32 -61.28
CA PRO A 316 -41.36 -37.21 -61.27
C PRO A 316 -42.27 -37.26 -62.50
N THR A 317 -43.57 -37.01 -62.30
CA THR A 317 -44.57 -36.84 -63.36
C THR A 317 -44.97 -35.38 -63.55
N SER A 318 -44.43 -34.46 -62.75
CA SER A 318 -44.69 -33.02 -62.82
C SER A 318 -43.55 -32.22 -62.18
N HIS A 319 -43.65 -30.89 -62.25
CA HIS A 319 -42.75 -29.98 -61.55
C HIS A 319 -42.91 -30.13 -60.03
N SER A 320 -41.83 -30.32 -59.28
CA SER A 320 -41.89 -30.65 -57.84
C SER A 320 -40.73 -30.08 -57.04
N ASP A 321 -40.96 -29.83 -55.75
CA ASP A 321 -39.95 -29.35 -54.80
C ASP A 321 -39.90 -30.29 -53.58
N TYR A 322 -38.69 -30.60 -53.10
CA TYR A 322 -38.44 -31.56 -52.02
C TYR A 322 -37.56 -30.96 -50.91
N LEU A 323 -37.77 -31.41 -49.67
CA LEU A 323 -36.99 -31.06 -48.49
C LEU A 323 -36.18 -32.26 -48.01
N ALA A 324 -34.88 -32.09 -47.80
CA ALA A 324 -34.09 -32.92 -46.89
C ALA A 324 -34.12 -32.26 -45.50
N VAL A 325 -34.76 -32.90 -44.52
CA VAL A 325 -34.96 -32.36 -43.17
C VAL A 325 -33.82 -32.78 -42.26
N TYR A 326 -33.32 -31.84 -41.46
CA TYR A 326 -32.27 -32.06 -40.47
C TYR A 326 -32.66 -31.50 -39.09
N ASP A 327 -32.48 -32.30 -38.05
CA ASP A 327 -32.51 -31.84 -36.66
C ASP A 327 -31.22 -31.11 -36.30
N VAL A 328 -31.28 -30.17 -35.35
CA VAL A 328 -30.08 -29.53 -34.76
C VAL A 328 -29.60 -30.36 -33.57
N GLU A 329 -28.30 -30.64 -33.53
CA GLU A 329 -27.59 -31.14 -32.35
C GLU A 329 -26.50 -30.16 -31.91
N TYR A 330 -26.41 -29.96 -30.60
CA TYR A 330 -25.35 -29.19 -29.96
C TYR A 330 -24.36 -30.11 -29.25
N ARG A 331 -23.09 -29.69 -29.20
CA ARG A 331 -22.06 -30.38 -28.45
C ARG A 331 -22.17 -30.03 -26.96
N VAL A 332 -22.00 -31.05 -26.14
CA VAL A 332 -22.00 -31.01 -24.67
C VAL A 332 -20.66 -31.56 -24.22
N VAL A 333 -19.87 -30.74 -23.51
CA VAL A 333 -18.59 -31.11 -22.92
C VAL A 333 -18.64 -30.84 -21.42
N VAL A 334 -18.39 -31.86 -20.60
CA VAL A 334 -18.35 -31.73 -19.14
C VAL A 334 -17.05 -32.35 -18.61
N GLU A 335 -16.19 -31.49 -18.07
CA GLU A 335 -14.83 -31.78 -17.64
C GLU A 335 -14.78 -31.95 -16.11
N TYR A 336 -14.18 -33.04 -15.64
CA TYR A 336 -13.99 -33.38 -14.23
C TYR A 336 -12.49 -33.32 -13.88
N PRO A 337 -12.09 -32.97 -12.63
CA PRO A 337 -10.68 -32.72 -12.29
C PRO A 337 -9.81 -33.98 -12.34
N ASN A 338 -10.41 -35.17 -12.34
CA ASN A 338 -9.71 -36.45 -12.53
C ASN A 338 -9.39 -36.77 -14.00
N GLY A 339 -9.58 -35.81 -14.92
CA GLY A 339 -9.36 -36.00 -16.37
C GLY A 339 -10.50 -36.73 -17.09
N THR A 340 -11.59 -37.07 -16.42
CA THR A 340 -12.79 -37.59 -17.09
C THR A 340 -13.45 -36.46 -17.87
N ILE A 341 -13.79 -36.71 -19.14
CA ILE A 341 -14.55 -35.78 -19.97
C ILE A 341 -15.76 -36.53 -20.54
N LEU A 342 -16.96 -36.00 -20.27
CA LEU A 342 -18.17 -36.37 -20.99
C LEU A 342 -18.28 -35.44 -22.20
N ASP A 343 -17.91 -35.93 -23.38
CA ASP A 343 -18.03 -35.22 -24.67
C ASP A 343 -19.05 -35.96 -25.54
N GLY A 344 -20.08 -35.24 -25.97
CA GLY A 344 -21.20 -35.81 -26.72
C GLY A 344 -21.98 -34.78 -27.52
N TRP A 345 -22.84 -35.27 -28.40
CA TRP A 345 -23.73 -34.44 -29.21
C TRP A 345 -25.18 -34.81 -28.89
N ILE A 346 -25.98 -33.79 -28.59
CA ILE A 346 -27.36 -33.94 -28.08
C ILE A 346 -28.29 -33.06 -28.92
N ARG A 347 -29.44 -33.59 -29.33
CA ARG A 347 -30.49 -32.83 -30.04
C ARG A 347 -30.96 -31.62 -29.23
N ARG A 348 -31.31 -30.54 -29.95
CA ARG A 348 -32.02 -29.38 -29.41
C ARG A 348 -33.25 -29.81 -28.60
N GLY A 349 -33.40 -29.32 -27.38
CA GLY A 349 -34.45 -29.73 -26.43
C GLY A 349 -34.22 -31.08 -25.73
N GLY A 350 -33.12 -31.77 -26.02
CA GLY A 350 -32.69 -32.98 -25.31
C GLY A 350 -32.31 -32.69 -23.86
N ARG A 351 -32.32 -33.72 -23.00
CA ARG A 351 -31.99 -33.59 -21.57
C ARG A 351 -30.72 -34.36 -21.22
N ILE A 352 -29.91 -33.77 -20.35
CA ILE A 352 -28.72 -34.39 -19.77
C ILE A 352 -28.77 -34.30 -18.24
N SER A 353 -28.36 -35.39 -17.58
CA SER A 353 -28.12 -35.46 -16.13
C SER A 353 -26.62 -35.58 -15.92
N VAL A 354 -26.01 -34.66 -15.19
CA VAL A 354 -24.58 -34.70 -14.83
C VAL A 354 -24.42 -34.66 -13.32
N ASN A 355 -23.45 -35.41 -12.79
CA ASN A 355 -23.28 -35.59 -11.35
C ASN A 355 -21.81 -35.68 -10.98
N ALA A 356 -21.38 -34.84 -10.04
CA ALA A 356 -20.04 -34.88 -9.47
C ALA A 356 -19.94 -35.95 -8.37
N THR A 357 -18.71 -36.35 -8.03
CA THR A 357 -18.45 -37.12 -6.80
C THR A 357 -18.26 -36.12 -5.66
N GLU A 358 -18.88 -36.31 -4.50
CA GLU A 358 -18.80 -35.31 -3.41
C GLU A 358 -17.37 -35.14 -2.88
N VAL A 359 -16.66 -36.26 -2.74
CA VAL A 359 -15.26 -36.34 -2.30
C VAL A 359 -14.49 -37.30 -3.19
N ILE A 360 -13.33 -36.87 -3.70
CA ILE A 360 -12.38 -37.71 -4.42
C ILE A 360 -11.10 -37.77 -3.58
N TYR A 361 -10.79 -38.92 -2.99
CA TYR A 361 -9.51 -39.13 -2.31
C TYR A 361 -8.40 -39.28 -3.35
N LEU A 362 -7.31 -38.53 -3.16
CA LEU A 362 -6.10 -38.62 -3.96
C LEU A 362 -5.03 -39.48 -3.25
N SER A 363 -5.06 -39.47 -1.92
CA SER A 363 -4.31 -40.36 -1.03
C SER A 363 -5.13 -40.60 0.26
N SER A 364 -4.49 -41.14 1.31
CA SER A 364 -5.06 -41.25 2.67
C SER A 364 -5.24 -39.89 3.37
N ASP A 365 -4.47 -38.89 2.94
CA ASP A 365 -4.18 -37.62 3.61
C ASP A 365 -4.42 -36.39 2.70
N GLU A 366 -4.77 -36.59 1.42
CA GLU A 366 -5.18 -35.58 0.45
C GLU A 366 -6.51 -35.96 -0.22
N ARG A 367 -7.45 -35.01 -0.31
CA ARG A 367 -8.72 -35.18 -1.03
C ARG A 367 -9.15 -33.91 -1.79
N LEU A 368 -9.97 -34.10 -2.81
CA LEU A 368 -10.75 -33.03 -3.44
C LEU A 368 -12.19 -33.11 -2.93
N VAL A 369 -12.77 -31.98 -2.52
CA VAL A 369 -14.19 -31.87 -2.16
C VAL A 369 -14.90 -30.96 -3.14
N PHE A 370 -16.07 -31.40 -3.62
CA PHE A 370 -16.85 -30.68 -4.61
C PHE A 370 -17.25 -29.28 -4.10
N ALA A 371 -16.98 -28.26 -4.92
CA ALA A 371 -17.27 -26.86 -4.61
C ALA A 371 -18.42 -26.29 -5.47
N GLY A 372 -18.59 -26.81 -6.69
CA GLY A 372 -19.68 -26.42 -7.58
C GLY A 372 -19.37 -26.68 -9.05
N TRP A 373 -20.35 -26.47 -9.91
CA TRP A 373 -20.18 -26.39 -11.36
C TRP A 373 -19.85 -24.97 -11.80
N ARG A 374 -19.05 -24.85 -12.86
CA ARG A 374 -18.75 -23.60 -13.56
C ARG A 374 -18.93 -23.78 -15.06
N GLY A 375 -19.42 -22.76 -15.77
CA GLY A 375 -19.50 -22.76 -17.24
C GLY A 375 -20.87 -22.28 -17.72
N ALA A 376 -21.53 -23.08 -18.56
CA ALA A 376 -22.88 -22.81 -19.05
C ALA A 376 -23.92 -22.60 -17.93
N VAL A 377 -23.73 -23.23 -16.77
CA VAL A 377 -24.47 -23.01 -15.53
C VAL A 377 -23.49 -23.04 -14.36
N ASN A 378 -23.62 -22.08 -13.44
CA ASN A 378 -22.91 -22.08 -12.17
C ASN A 378 -23.86 -22.55 -11.06
N SER A 379 -23.49 -23.59 -10.29
CA SER A 379 -24.35 -24.16 -9.24
C SER A 379 -23.57 -24.98 -8.22
N THR A 380 -23.94 -24.92 -6.94
CA THR A 380 -23.34 -25.74 -5.88
C THR A 380 -23.99 -27.14 -5.73
N SER A 381 -25.04 -27.43 -6.50
CA SER A 381 -25.69 -28.76 -6.48
C SER A 381 -24.81 -29.83 -7.14
N ILE A 382 -24.56 -30.93 -6.43
CA ILE A 382 -23.74 -32.07 -6.91
C ILE A 382 -24.25 -32.67 -8.23
N ARG A 383 -25.58 -32.68 -8.43
CA ARG A 383 -26.27 -33.11 -9.65
C ARG A 383 -26.94 -31.92 -10.33
N LEU A 384 -26.86 -31.87 -11.66
CA LEU A 384 -27.63 -30.96 -12.51
C LEU A 384 -28.45 -31.73 -13.55
N GLU A 385 -29.67 -31.25 -13.79
CA GLU A 385 -30.54 -31.66 -14.89
C GLU A 385 -30.65 -30.48 -15.86
N LEU A 386 -30.19 -30.63 -17.11
CA LEU A 386 -30.09 -29.53 -18.07
C LEU A 386 -30.82 -29.87 -19.37
N VAL A 387 -31.41 -28.85 -20.00
CA VAL A 387 -32.00 -28.94 -21.34
C VAL A 387 -31.03 -28.31 -22.34
N VAL A 388 -30.74 -29.02 -23.43
CA VAL A 388 -29.74 -28.61 -24.42
C VAL A 388 -30.40 -27.77 -25.51
N GLU A 389 -30.54 -26.46 -25.26
CA GLU A 389 -31.02 -25.48 -26.27
C GLU A 389 -29.87 -24.76 -27.00
N SER A 390 -28.63 -24.98 -26.56
CA SER A 390 -27.40 -24.37 -27.10
C SER A 390 -26.18 -25.24 -26.73
N PRO A 391 -24.96 -24.91 -27.20
CA PRO A 391 -23.74 -25.56 -26.73
C PRO A 391 -23.57 -25.49 -25.20
N ILE A 392 -23.15 -26.60 -24.59
CA ILE A 392 -22.88 -26.67 -23.15
C ILE A 392 -21.42 -27.03 -22.93
N GLN A 393 -20.68 -26.16 -22.24
CA GLN A 393 -19.39 -26.51 -21.62
C GLN A 393 -19.48 -26.30 -20.11
N LEU A 394 -19.08 -27.30 -19.34
CA LEU A 394 -19.13 -27.29 -17.87
C LEU A 394 -17.85 -27.88 -17.28
N TYR A 395 -17.47 -27.35 -16.12
CA TYR A 395 -16.34 -27.79 -15.32
C TYR A 395 -16.85 -28.14 -13.92
N ALA A 396 -16.55 -29.34 -13.44
CA ALA A 396 -16.77 -29.69 -12.05
C ALA A 396 -15.62 -29.12 -11.21
N VAL A 397 -15.89 -28.07 -10.43
CA VAL A 397 -14.92 -27.37 -9.59
C VAL A 397 -14.89 -28.01 -8.20
N TYR A 398 -13.69 -28.29 -7.71
CA TYR A 398 -13.43 -28.85 -6.39
C TYR A 398 -12.42 -27.96 -5.67
N ARG A 399 -12.45 -27.97 -4.34
CA ARG A 399 -11.36 -27.47 -3.49
C ARG A 399 -10.50 -28.65 -3.05
N ARG A 400 -9.19 -28.44 -2.93
CA ARG A 400 -8.26 -29.39 -2.33
C ARG A 400 -8.33 -29.26 -0.81
N GLU A 401 -8.33 -30.37 -0.10
CA GLU A 401 -8.31 -30.44 1.36
C GLU A 401 -7.24 -31.45 1.80
N PHE A 402 -6.45 -31.08 2.81
CA PHE A 402 -5.44 -31.94 3.41
C PHE A 402 -5.87 -32.37 4.82
N LEU A 403 -5.38 -33.54 5.23
CA LEU A 403 -5.55 -34.04 6.59
C LEU A 403 -4.60 -33.33 7.55
N VAL A 404 -5.14 -32.88 8.68
CA VAL A 404 -4.42 -32.35 9.83
C VAL A 404 -4.69 -33.28 11.01
N GLU A 405 -3.66 -33.97 11.46
CA GLU A 405 -3.69 -34.86 12.61
C GLU A 405 -2.74 -34.32 13.68
N VAL A 406 -3.30 -33.99 14.85
CA VAL A 406 -2.52 -33.57 16.02
C VAL A 406 -2.79 -34.55 17.14
N LEU A 407 -1.76 -35.27 17.57
CA LEU A 407 -1.79 -36.18 18.71
C LEU A 407 -1.30 -35.44 19.95
N SER A 408 -1.94 -35.68 21.10
CA SER A 408 -1.50 -35.13 22.38
C SER A 408 -1.80 -36.10 23.52
N ASP A 409 -0.82 -36.32 24.39
CA ASP A 409 -0.99 -37.12 25.62
C ASP A 409 -1.86 -36.40 26.67
N TYR A 410 -2.02 -35.08 26.54
CA TYR A 410 -2.74 -34.21 27.48
C TYR A 410 -3.55 -33.14 26.73
N GLY A 411 -4.81 -32.93 27.12
CA GLY A 411 -5.69 -31.91 26.50
C GLY A 411 -6.10 -32.20 25.05
N GLU A 412 -7.03 -31.40 24.54
CA GLU A 412 -7.59 -31.54 23.19
C GLU A 412 -6.98 -30.51 22.22
N PRO A 413 -6.49 -30.92 21.03
CA PRO A 413 -6.01 -30.00 20.00
C PRO A 413 -7.11 -29.08 19.46
N SER A 414 -6.77 -27.83 19.17
CA SER A 414 -7.71 -26.85 18.59
C SER A 414 -8.09 -27.13 17.13
N VAL A 415 -7.27 -27.91 16.42
CA VAL A 415 -7.38 -28.19 14.99
C VAL A 415 -7.00 -29.64 14.73
N SER A 416 -7.94 -30.41 14.18
CA SER A 416 -7.75 -31.75 13.63
C SER A 416 -8.77 -31.98 12.49
N GLY A 417 -8.58 -33.02 11.68
CA GLY A 417 -9.48 -33.37 10.58
C GLY A 417 -9.06 -32.75 9.24
N TRP A 418 -10.01 -32.61 8.32
CA TRP A 418 -9.75 -32.18 6.95
C TRP A 418 -9.95 -30.67 6.78
N TRP A 419 -8.96 -30.00 6.19
CA TRP A 419 -8.93 -28.53 6.05
C TRP A 419 -8.55 -28.11 4.62
N PRO A 420 -9.12 -27.03 4.05
CA PRO A 420 -8.80 -26.56 2.71
C PRO A 420 -7.33 -26.14 2.53
N GLU A 421 -6.77 -26.43 1.36
CA GLU A 421 -5.48 -25.89 0.90
C GLU A 421 -5.48 -24.35 0.98
N GLY A 422 -4.41 -23.77 1.53
CA GLY A 422 -4.30 -22.34 1.81
C GLY A 422 -4.99 -21.87 3.10
N SER A 423 -5.49 -22.78 3.95
CA SER A 423 -6.01 -22.41 5.27
C SER A 423 -4.90 -21.97 6.21
N LEU A 424 -5.06 -20.80 6.84
CA LEU A 424 -4.20 -20.37 7.95
C LEU A 424 -4.72 -20.98 9.26
N LEU A 425 -4.00 -21.97 9.78
CA LEU A 425 -4.37 -22.74 10.97
C LEU A 425 -3.56 -22.28 12.18
N ASN A 426 -4.22 -22.16 13.34
CA ASN A 426 -3.58 -21.88 14.63
C ASN A 426 -3.70 -23.10 15.55
N ILE A 427 -2.70 -23.96 15.50
CA ILE A 427 -2.64 -25.22 16.23
C ILE A 427 -2.21 -24.94 17.66
N THR A 428 -3.07 -25.26 18.62
CA THR A 428 -2.84 -25.20 20.07
C THR A 428 -3.41 -26.46 20.72
N VAL A 429 -3.14 -26.69 22.00
CA VAL A 429 -3.80 -27.75 22.79
C VAL A 429 -4.40 -27.13 24.05
N ASN A 430 -5.62 -27.54 24.40
CA ASN A 430 -6.38 -26.98 25.51
C ASN A 430 -6.77 -28.07 26.53
N PRO A 431 -6.42 -27.94 27.82
CA PRO A 431 -5.58 -26.90 28.41
C PRO A 431 -4.10 -27.08 28.04
N SER A 432 -3.38 -25.97 27.84
CA SER A 432 -1.93 -25.98 27.54
C SER A 432 -1.04 -26.16 28.78
N ILE A 433 -1.66 -26.24 29.97
CA ILE A 433 -1.02 -26.51 31.27
C ILE A 433 -1.90 -27.51 32.03
N VAL A 434 -1.33 -28.63 32.46
CA VAL A 434 -1.99 -29.63 33.31
C VAL A 434 -1.23 -29.73 34.63
N TYR A 435 -1.92 -29.49 35.75
CA TYR A 435 -1.33 -29.65 37.08
C TYR A 435 -1.37 -31.13 37.50
N LEU A 436 -0.22 -31.66 37.93
CA LEU A 436 -0.11 -33.02 38.49
C LEU A 436 -0.26 -33.00 40.01
N SER A 437 0.19 -31.92 40.64
CA SER A 437 0.13 -31.64 42.07
C SER A 437 0.15 -30.12 42.28
N GLN A 438 0.30 -29.67 43.54
CA GLN A 438 0.49 -28.24 43.85
C GLN A 438 1.85 -27.69 43.38
N ASP A 439 2.84 -28.57 43.21
CA ASP A 439 4.26 -28.28 43.01
C ASP A 439 4.86 -28.89 41.73
N ALA A 440 4.08 -29.69 40.97
CA ALA A 440 4.43 -30.22 39.67
C ALA A 440 3.31 -30.01 38.64
N ARG A 441 3.69 -29.57 37.44
CA ARG A 441 2.78 -29.40 36.30
C ARG A 441 3.43 -29.89 35.02
N ILE A 442 2.65 -30.13 33.98
CA ILE A 442 3.12 -30.34 32.62
C ILE A 442 2.64 -29.18 31.75
N VAL A 443 3.53 -28.62 30.93
CA VAL A 443 3.26 -27.48 30.05
C VAL A 443 3.52 -27.89 28.61
N LEU A 444 2.64 -27.48 27.69
CA LEU A 444 2.84 -27.60 26.26
C LEU A 444 4.06 -26.76 25.86
N SER A 445 5.11 -27.41 25.38
CA SER A 445 6.39 -26.76 25.06
C SER A 445 6.65 -26.60 23.57
N GLY A 446 5.80 -27.21 22.73
CA GLY A 446 6.02 -27.29 21.30
C GLY A 446 5.19 -28.36 20.61
N PHE A 447 5.53 -28.58 19.35
CA PHE A 447 5.02 -29.67 18.50
C PHE A 447 6.20 -30.31 17.77
N ASN A 448 6.12 -31.60 17.48
CA ASN A 448 7.07 -32.35 16.66
C ASN A 448 6.30 -33.08 15.55
N GLY A 449 6.95 -33.42 14.43
CA GLY A 449 6.28 -33.98 13.24
C GLY A 449 6.63 -33.18 11.98
N SER A 450 5.68 -33.02 11.05
CA SER A 450 5.93 -32.33 9.77
C SER A 450 6.38 -30.88 9.93
N HIS A 451 5.87 -30.18 10.94
CA HIS A 451 6.23 -28.80 11.27
C HIS A 451 6.58 -28.69 12.76
N ALA A 452 7.84 -28.94 13.11
CA ALA A 452 8.31 -28.83 14.49
C ALA A 452 8.30 -27.37 14.98
N ALA A 453 7.84 -27.14 16.21
CA ALA A 453 7.73 -25.84 16.85
C ALA A 453 8.14 -25.93 18.32
N THR A 454 8.76 -24.87 18.86
CA THR A 454 9.19 -24.76 20.28
C THR A 454 8.33 -23.77 21.07
N SER A 455 7.09 -23.58 20.63
CA SER A 455 6.08 -22.68 21.18
C SER A 455 4.77 -23.41 21.48
N PRO A 456 3.98 -22.99 22.49
CA PRO A 456 2.68 -23.61 22.83
C PRO A 456 1.56 -23.34 21.79
N TYR A 457 1.92 -22.76 20.65
CA TYR A 457 1.06 -22.54 19.49
C TYR A 457 1.92 -22.67 18.22
N LEU A 458 1.29 -23.04 17.12
CA LEU A 458 1.90 -23.15 15.80
C LEU A 458 0.94 -22.58 14.75
N LEU A 459 1.38 -21.52 14.07
CA LEU A 459 0.69 -20.93 12.92
C LEU A 459 1.27 -21.49 11.62
N ILE A 460 0.44 -22.13 10.81
CA ILE A 460 0.83 -22.68 9.50
C ILE A 460 -0.16 -22.28 8.41
N ASN A 461 0.35 -22.15 7.19
CA ASN A 461 -0.47 -22.07 5.98
C ASN A 461 -0.50 -23.48 5.35
N LEU A 462 -1.69 -24.08 5.22
CA LEU A 462 -1.83 -25.49 4.88
C LEU A 462 -1.59 -25.75 3.37
N THR A 463 -0.36 -26.12 3.02
CA THR A 463 0.04 -26.46 1.63
C THR A 463 0.33 -27.96 1.41
N GLU A 464 0.34 -28.76 2.48
CA GLU A 464 0.60 -30.20 2.49
C GLU A 464 -0.05 -30.84 3.73
N PRO A 465 -0.15 -32.19 3.82
CA PRO A 465 -0.64 -32.89 5.00
C PRO A 465 0.19 -32.62 6.26
N VAL A 466 -0.49 -32.59 7.42
CA VAL A 466 0.13 -32.20 8.70
C VAL A 466 -0.10 -33.29 9.74
N HIS A 467 0.97 -33.96 10.13
CA HIS A 467 0.99 -34.90 11.24
C HIS A 467 1.90 -34.36 12.35
N LEU A 468 1.34 -34.11 13.53
CA LEU A 468 2.03 -33.54 14.67
C LEU A 468 1.77 -34.32 15.96
N SER A 469 2.77 -34.33 16.84
CA SER A 469 2.65 -34.74 18.24
C SER A 469 2.99 -33.54 19.13
N ALA A 470 2.09 -33.22 20.07
CA ALA A 470 2.31 -32.17 21.06
C ALA A 470 3.46 -32.55 22.00
N VAL A 471 4.45 -31.66 22.16
CA VAL A 471 5.64 -31.91 22.97
C VAL A 471 5.46 -31.29 24.35
N TRP A 472 5.35 -32.15 25.35
CA TRP A 472 5.06 -31.78 26.72
C TRP A 472 6.30 -31.79 27.62
N LYS A 473 6.45 -30.79 28.49
CA LYS A 473 7.52 -30.69 29.50
C LYS A 473 6.95 -30.69 30.91
N THR A 474 7.49 -31.53 31.79
CA THR A 474 7.30 -31.38 33.24
C THR A 474 8.00 -30.12 33.72
N GLN A 475 7.30 -29.32 34.52
CA GLN A 475 7.87 -28.20 35.29
C GLN A 475 7.62 -28.42 36.79
N PHE A 476 8.60 -28.03 37.59
CA PHE A 476 8.50 -28.05 39.05
C PHE A 476 8.48 -26.63 39.62
N LEU A 477 7.79 -26.48 40.74
CA LEU A 477 7.73 -25.23 41.49
C LEU A 477 8.94 -25.11 42.42
N LEU A 478 9.61 -23.96 42.32
CA LEU A 478 10.76 -23.59 43.12
C LEU A 478 10.40 -22.35 43.94
N THR A 479 10.67 -22.40 45.25
CA THR A 479 10.36 -21.32 46.18
C THR A 479 11.65 -20.66 46.62
N ILE A 480 11.94 -19.47 46.08
CA ILE A 480 13.11 -18.67 46.43
C ILE A 480 12.69 -17.70 47.53
N ARG A 481 13.30 -17.80 48.71
CA ARG A 481 13.01 -16.90 49.83
C ARG A 481 13.96 -15.71 49.85
N SER A 482 13.44 -14.52 50.11
CA SER A 482 14.26 -13.34 50.41
C SER A 482 14.73 -13.33 51.88
N LEU A 483 15.56 -12.35 52.23
CA LEU A 483 16.01 -12.14 53.60
C LEU A 483 14.81 -11.97 54.55
N GLY A 484 14.77 -12.79 55.61
CA GLY A 484 13.73 -12.72 56.63
C GLY A 484 12.43 -13.45 56.26
N GLY A 485 12.27 -13.91 55.02
CA GLY A 485 11.09 -14.64 54.55
C GLY A 485 9.89 -13.75 54.18
N GLU A 486 10.09 -12.43 54.04
CA GLU A 486 9.01 -11.49 53.70
C GLU A 486 8.62 -11.50 52.21
N VAL A 487 9.46 -12.07 51.34
CA VAL A 487 9.14 -12.31 49.93
C VAL A 487 9.45 -13.76 49.58
N GLU A 488 8.46 -14.47 49.06
CA GLU A 488 8.63 -15.78 48.41
C GLU A 488 8.42 -15.60 46.90
N GLU A 489 9.48 -15.74 46.12
CA GLU A 489 9.41 -15.77 44.67
C GLU A 489 9.14 -17.22 44.21
N LEU A 490 8.06 -17.40 43.45
CA LEU A 490 7.55 -18.69 42.99
C LEU A 490 7.89 -18.90 41.52
N LEU A 491 8.96 -19.65 41.25
CA LEU A 491 9.48 -19.90 39.92
C LEU A 491 9.11 -21.32 39.46
N TRP A 492 8.32 -21.42 38.39
CA TRP A 492 8.11 -22.68 37.68
C TRP A 492 9.23 -22.89 36.66
N ALA A 493 9.98 -23.98 36.75
CA ALA A 493 11.11 -24.27 35.87
C ALA A 493 11.03 -25.68 35.25
N ASP A 494 11.50 -25.81 34.01
CA ASP A 494 11.57 -27.06 33.26
C ASP A 494 12.42 -28.11 33.98
N LYS A 495 11.93 -29.37 34.03
CA LYS A 495 12.71 -30.50 34.55
C LYS A 495 14.03 -30.67 33.77
N GLU A 496 15.10 -30.98 34.49
CA GLU A 496 16.51 -31.03 34.04
C GLU A 496 17.08 -29.70 33.49
N SER A 497 16.32 -28.59 33.52
CA SER A 497 16.89 -27.28 33.18
C SER A 497 17.88 -26.82 34.25
N LYS A 498 18.88 -26.05 33.82
CA LYS A 498 19.74 -25.29 34.73
C LYS A 498 19.15 -23.90 34.89
N ILE A 499 18.65 -23.58 36.07
CA ILE A 499 18.32 -22.19 36.42
C ILE A 499 19.50 -21.52 37.12
N THR A 500 19.56 -20.20 37.02
CA THR A 500 20.49 -19.38 37.80
C THR A 500 19.70 -18.57 38.82
N VAL A 501 19.88 -18.89 40.11
CA VAL A 501 19.32 -18.07 41.21
C VAL A 501 20.41 -17.12 41.67
N SER A 502 20.10 -15.82 41.68
CA SER A 502 21.04 -14.77 42.07
C SER A 502 20.39 -13.89 43.14
N VAL A 503 21.07 -13.71 44.28
CA VAL A 503 20.64 -12.80 45.34
C VAL A 503 21.67 -11.68 45.51
N PRO A 504 21.29 -10.47 45.97
CA PRO A 504 22.25 -9.37 46.11
C PRO A 504 23.37 -9.74 47.09
N ARG A 505 24.64 -9.67 46.68
CA ARG A 505 25.79 -9.94 47.57
C ARG A 505 25.79 -9.02 48.78
N GLU A 506 25.34 -7.78 48.61
CA GLU A 506 25.00 -6.87 49.69
C GLU A 506 23.59 -6.29 49.46
N ILE A 507 22.85 -6.10 50.55
CA ILE A 507 21.57 -5.36 50.60
C ILE A 507 21.80 -4.16 51.53
N LEU A 508 21.76 -2.94 51.00
CA LEU A 508 21.88 -1.70 51.77
C LEU A 508 20.49 -1.14 52.08
N TRP A 509 20.29 -0.65 53.30
CA TRP A 509 19.05 0.04 53.70
C TRP A 509 19.33 1.48 54.16
N ASP A 510 18.40 2.38 53.87
CA ASP A 510 18.48 3.82 54.18
C ASP A 510 18.63 4.11 55.69
N ASN A 511 18.27 3.14 56.54
CA ASN A 511 18.44 3.20 57.99
C ASN A 511 19.89 3.00 58.48
N ARG A 512 20.90 3.08 57.59
CA ARG A 512 22.33 2.90 57.89
C ARG A 512 22.70 1.48 58.38
N SER A 513 21.92 0.47 57.98
CA SER A 513 22.27 -0.94 58.10
C SER A 513 22.46 -1.58 56.73
N LYS A 514 23.24 -2.67 56.65
CA LYS A 514 23.32 -3.52 55.46
C LYS A 514 23.31 -4.99 55.84
N ALA A 515 23.00 -5.86 54.90
CA ALA A 515 23.20 -7.29 55.01
C ALA A 515 24.18 -7.76 53.95
N VAL A 516 25.17 -8.57 54.33
CA VAL A 516 26.15 -9.18 53.45
C VAL A 516 25.85 -10.67 53.36
N PHE A 517 25.80 -11.21 52.15
CA PHE A 517 25.51 -12.62 51.91
C PHE A 517 26.58 -13.52 52.55
N SER A 518 26.15 -14.60 53.21
CA SER A 518 27.05 -15.50 53.97
C SER A 518 26.91 -16.99 53.64
N GLY A 519 25.99 -17.38 52.75
CA GLY A 519 25.78 -18.76 52.33
C GLY A 519 24.32 -19.06 51.98
N TRP A 520 23.98 -20.34 51.89
CA TRP A 520 22.58 -20.79 51.72
C TRP A 520 22.19 -21.71 52.87
N LEU A 521 20.90 -21.73 53.21
CA LEU A 521 20.34 -22.65 54.20
C LEU A 521 20.41 -24.12 53.72
N ASN A 522 20.48 -24.32 52.40
CA ASN A 522 20.65 -25.61 51.76
C ASN A 522 22.15 -26.00 51.75
N PRO A 523 22.58 -27.04 52.49
CA PRO A 523 24.00 -27.35 52.70
C PRO A 523 24.70 -28.00 51.48
N ASP A 524 23.95 -28.34 50.44
CA ASP A 524 24.44 -28.85 49.15
C ASP A 524 24.79 -27.73 48.14
N LEU A 525 24.53 -26.46 48.49
CA LEU A 525 24.83 -25.28 47.66
C LEU A 525 26.15 -24.61 48.09
N VAL A 526 26.94 -24.14 47.12
CA VAL A 526 28.23 -23.45 47.38
C VAL A 526 28.02 -22.09 48.07
N PRO A 527 28.99 -21.57 48.85
CA PRO A 527 28.82 -20.31 49.60
C PRO A 527 28.99 -19.04 48.74
N GLU A 528 28.38 -18.98 47.55
CA GLU A 528 28.35 -17.80 46.67
C GLU A 528 26.90 -17.32 46.43
N PRO A 529 26.67 -16.00 46.21
CA PRO A 529 25.33 -15.42 46.09
C PRO A 529 24.64 -15.72 44.76
N THR A 530 25.36 -16.34 43.81
CA THR A 530 24.83 -16.82 42.54
C THR A 530 24.98 -18.33 42.47
N GLN A 531 23.87 -19.02 42.24
CA GLN A 531 23.79 -20.48 42.10
C GLN A 531 23.36 -20.89 40.72
N SER A 532 23.96 -21.95 40.17
CA SER A 532 23.40 -22.69 39.04
C SER A 532 23.02 -24.08 39.50
N LEU A 533 21.73 -24.43 39.36
CA LEU A 533 21.18 -25.69 39.86
C LEU A 533 20.31 -26.38 38.80
N THR A 534 20.43 -27.70 38.72
CA THR A 534 19.59 -28.54 37.85
C THR A 534 18.25 -28.82 38.54
N VAL A 535 17.15 -28.57 37.84
CA VAL A 535 15.78 -28.69 38.38
C VAL A 535 15.31 -30.15 38.26
N THR A 536 15.65 -30.97 39.24
CA THR A 536 15.28 -32.40 39.30
C THR A 536 13.94 -32.67 40.02
N GLY A 537 13.45 -31.70 40.80
CA GLY A 537 12.22 -31.77 41.58
C GLY A 537 11.86 -30.43 42.24
N PRO A 538 10.71 -30.33 42.93
CA PRO A 538 10.33 -29.15 43.70
C PRO A 538 11.32 -28.86 44.83
N ARG A 539 11.65 -27.58 45.06
CA ARG A 539 12.72 -27.21 45.99
C ARG A 539 12.55 -25.80 46.57
N VAL A 540 12.73 -25.68 47.89
CA VAL A 540 12.88 -24.39 48.57
C VAL A 540 14.37 -23.99 48.62
N ILE A 541 14.65 -22.75 48.27
CA ILE A 541 16.00 -22.16 48.21
C ILE A 541 15.99 -20.90 49.08
N ALA A 542 16.84 -20.84 50.10
CA ALA A 542 16.87 -19.71 51.04
C ALA A 542 18.31 -19.23 51.31
N PRO A 543 18.63 -17.95 51.06
CA PRO A 543 19.95 -17.39 51.31
C PRO A 543 20.13 -17.05 52.79
N MET A 544 21.36 -17.12 53.25
CA MET A 544 21.80 -16.64 54.56
C MET A 544 22.59 -15.35 54.39
N TYR A 545 22.42 -14.45 55.35
CA TYR A 545 23.08 -13.16 55.38
C TYR A 545 23.48 -12.80 56.81
N GLU A 546 24.58 -12.07 56.93
CA GLU A 546 25.02 -11.44 58.16
C GLU A 546 24.69 -9.95 58.13
N ARG A 547 24.16 -9.43 59.25
CA ARG A 547 23.81 -8.01 59.37
C ARG A 547 25.04 -7.20 59.77
N TYR A 548 25.21 -6.05 59.14
CA TYR A 548 26.23 -5.06 59.40
C TYR A 548 25.57 -3.70 59.69
N TYR A 549 26.23 -2.89 60.50
CA TYR A 549 25.77 -1.58 60.91
C TYR A 549 26.87 -0.55 60.67
N LEU A 550 26.50 0.62 60.14
CA LEU A 550 27.44 1.71 59.95
C LEU A 550 27.76 2.34 61.31
N ILE A 551 29.06 2.44 61.63
CA ILE A 551 29.56 3.31 62.69
C ILE A 551 30.23 4.50 62.01
N GLU A 552 29.67 5.67 62.25
CA GLU A 552 30.10 6.96 61.68
C GLU A 552 30.80 7.76 62.78
N VAL A 553 32.05 8.15 62.57
CA VAL A 553 32.80 8.96 63.56
C VAL A 553 32.89 10.40 63.07
N VAL A 554 32.20 11.30 63.77
CA VAL A 554 32.15 12.73 63.46
C VAL A 554 33.03 13.48 64.45
N SER A 555 34.01 14.21 63.91
CA SER A 555 34.96 15.00 64.69
C SER A 555 35.20 16.33 63.98
N SER A 556 35.21 17.43 64.74
CA SER A 556 35.59 18.75 64.22
C SER A 556 37.09 18.86 63.90
N VAL A 557 37.89 17.97 64.48
CA VAL A 557 39.33 17.86 64.28
C VAL A 557 39.63 16.57 63.53
N LYS A 558 40.54 16.61 62.55
CA LYS A 558 40.91 15.39 61.79
C LYS A 558 41.60 14.37 62.70
N VAL A 559 40.96 13.22 62.86
CA VAL A 559 41.49 12.00 63.49
C VAL A 559 41.37 10.87 62.46
N ASP A 560 42.29 9.90 62.48
CA ASP A 560 42.25 8.74 61.58
C ASP A 560 41.23 7.69 62.06
N ALA A 561 39.96 8.11 62.13
CA ALA A 561 38.81 7.31 62.53
C ALA A 561 37.87 7.12 61.32
N PRO A 562 37.97 6.01 60.56
CA PRO A 562 37.16 5.80 59.37
C PRO A 562 35.71 5.43 59.71
N THR A 563 34.74 6.15 59.12
CA THR A 563 33.34 5.72 59.06
C THR A 563 33.26 4.39 58.30
N ASN A 564 32.83 3.31 58.97
CA ASN A 564 32.99 1.95 58.47
C ASN A 564 31.83 1.02 58.90
N TRP A 565 31.72 -0.13 58.22
CA TRP A 565 30.69 -1.15 58.44
C TRP A 565 31.19 -2.25 59.37
N TYR A 566 30.53 -2.42 60.52
CA TYR A 566 30.85 -3.45 61.51
C TYR A 566 29.74 -4.49 61.54
N ARG A 567 30.11 -5.77 61.64
CA ARG A 567 29.19 -6.91 61.75
C ARG A 567 28.42 -6.83 63.06
N ARG A 568 27.15 -7.26 63.06
CA ARG A 568 26.34 -7.33 64.28
C ARG A 568 26.99 -8.28 65.29
N GLY A 569 27.32 -7.77 66.47
CA GLY A 569 28.04 -8.50 67.51
C GLY A 569 29.57 -8.35 67.47
N GLU A 570 30.12 -7.65 66.48
CA GLU A 570 31.53 -7.23 66.45
C GLU A 570 31.79 -6.14 67.50
N VAL A 571 33.04 -6.01 67.96
CA VAL A 571 33.45 -4.96 68.89
C VAL A 571 34.01 -3.80 68.08
N PHE A 572 33.40 -2.62 68.23
CA PHE A 572 34.00 -1.36 67.79
C PHE A 572 35.08 -0.96 68.81
N GLU A 573 36.28 -0.67 68.33
CA GLU A 573 37.40 -0.14 69.11
C GLU A 573 37.99 1.08 68.37
N LEU A 574 38.14 2.20 69.08
CA LEU A 574 38.80 3.41 68.59
C LEU A 574 39.62 4.02 69.73
N ASP A 575 40.89 4.34 69.45
CA ASP A 575 41.76 5.12 70.34
C ASP A 575 41.81 6.58 69.85
N VAL A 576 41.37 7.51 70.70
CA VAL A 576 41.27 8.94 70.36
C VAL A 576 42.44 9.69 71.01
N PRO A 577 43.31 10.37 70.22
CA PRO A 577 44.50 11.03 70.76
C PRO A 577 44.13 12.16 71.72
N GLU A 578 44.72 12.16 72.92
CA GLU A 578 44.43 13.12 74.00
C GLU A 578 44.55 14.59 73.58
N SER A 579 45.43 14.89 72.63
CA SER A 579 45.43 16.19 71.94
C SER A 579 45.95 16.09 70.51
N VAL A 580 45.43 16.96 69.65
CA VAL A 580 45.81 17.12 68.25
C VAL A 580 46.25 18.56 68.02
N ARG A 581 47.40 18.75 67.37
CA ARG A 581 47.92 20.09 67.06
C ARG A 581 47.14 20.69 65.89
N LEU A 582 46.64 21.92 66.07
CA LEU A 582 45.89 22.63 65.03
C LEU A 582 46.80 23.54 64.20
N ASP A 583 47.62 24.36 64.87
CA ASP A 583 48.56 25.29 64.22
C ASP A 583 49.75 25.65 65.16
N LYS A 584 50.55 26.65 64.80
CA LYS A 584 51.58 27.27 65.63
C LYS A 584 50.94 27.97 66.83
N GLY A 585 51.04 27.35 68.00
CA GLY A 585 50.53 27.88 69.26
C GLY A 585 49.08 27.50 69.57
N LEU A 586 48.48 26.56 68.82
CA LEU A 586 47.11 26.06 69.03
C LEU A 586 47.06 24.53 69.05
N LYS A 587 46.37 23.95 70.03
CA LYS A 587 46.01 22.52 70.09
C LYS A 587 44.55 22.34 70.45
N ALA A 588 43.94 21.29 69.91
CA ALA A 588 42.71 20.72 70.42
C ALA A 588 43.06 19.65 71.46
N VAL A 589 42.43 19.70 72.63
CA VAL A 589 42.50 18.66 73.66
C VAL A 589 41.18 17.89 73.66
N PHE A 590 41.24 16.57 73.69
CA PHE A 590 40.05 15.73 73.77
C PHE A 590 39.35 15.93 75.12
N ILE A 591 38.03 16.08 75.10
CA ILE A 591 37.21 16.28 76.33
C ILE A 591 36.09 15.24 76.47
N GLY A 592 36.11 14.19 75.65
CA GLY A 592 35.13 13.12 75.65
C GLY A 592 34.37 12.99 74.32
N SER A 593 33.47 12.03 74.29
CA SER A 593 32.65 11.67 73.12
C SER A 593 31.17 11.55 73.51
N SER A 594 30.31 11.31 72.52
CA SER A 594 28.91 10.90 72.75
C SER A 594 28.75 9.56 73.47
N GLU A 595 29.83 8.81 73.70
CA GLU A 595 29.84 7.50 74.35
C GLU A 595 30.43 7.52 75.77
N GLY A 596 31.18 8.57 76.13
CA GLY A 596 31.88 8.66 77.40
C GLY A 596 33.10 9.59 77.33
N ALA A 597 33.70 9.86 78.49
CA ALA A 597 34.88 10.73 78.60
C ALA A 597 36.22 10.04 78.30
N GLU A 598 36.22 8.72 78.12
CA GLU A 598 37.42 7.92 77.85
C GLU A 598 37.91 8.10 76.40
N SER A 599 39.23 8.10 76.21
CA SER A 599 39.88 8.16 74.89
C SER A 599 39.76 6.84 74.12
N MET A 600 39.76 5.70 74.82
CA MET A 600 39.47 4.39 74.24
C MET A 600 37.96 4.14 74.23
N LEU A 601 37.35 4.15 73.05
CA LEU A 601 35.93 3.83 72.88
C LEU A 601 35.77 2.36 72.47
N ARG A 602 35.16 1.56 73.35
CA ARG A 602 35.02 0.10 73.17
C ARG A 602 33.59 -0.39 73.44
N PHE A 603 32.87 -0.86 72.42
CA PHE A 603 31.52 -1.41 72.59
C PHE A 603 31.09 -2.43 71.51
N VAL A 604 30.10 -3.27 71.81
CA VAL A 604 29.55 -4.26 70.87
C VAL A 604 28.53 -3.60 69.93
N VAL A 605 28.72 -3.75 68.61
CA VAL A 605 27.87 -3.14 67.59
C VAL A 605 26.57 -3.93 67.41
N GLN A 606 25.46 -3.37 67.92
CA GLN A 606 24.11 -3.97 67.86
C GLN A 606 23.10 -3.18 67.01
N LYS A 607 23.44 -1.94 66.61
CA LYS A 607 22.63 -1.05 65.76
C LYS A 607 23.55 0.01 65.12
N PRO A 608 23.10 0.73 64.08
CA PRO A 608 23.85 1.87 63.51
C PRO A 608 24.10 2.94 64.58
N LYS A 609 25.23 3.63 64.48
CA LYS A 609 25.62 4.65 65.47
C LYS A 609 26.46 5.76 64.84
N THR A 610 26.23 6.98 65.28
CA THR A 610 27.12 8.11 65.02
C THR A 610 27.80 8.48 66.34
N ILE A 611 29.12 8.38 66.38
CA ILE A 611 29.96 8.80 67.50
C ILE A 611 30.40 10.23 67.23
N VAL A 612 30.18 11.14 68.17
CA VAL A 612 30.70 12.51 68.09
C VAL A 612 31.88 12.66 69.04
N LEU A 613 33.02 13.15 68.54
CA LEU A 613 34.20 13.47 69.35
C LEU A 613 34.22 14.96 69.70
N TYR A 614 34.34 15.29 70.99
CA TYR A 614 34.34 16.65 71.49
C TYR A 614 35.75 17.11 71.87
N TRP A 615 36.06 18.36 71.51
CA TRP A 615 37.39 18.96 71.63
C TRP A 615 37.30 20.33 72.31
N ARG A 616 38.32 20.66 73.12
CA ARG A 616 38.54 22.00 73.68
C ARG A 616 39.84 22.57 73.13
N GLU A 617 39.77 23.77 72.56
CA GLU A 617 40.97 24.45 72.05
C GLU A 617 41.74 25.15 73.18
N GLU A 618 43.06 25.00 73.15
CA GLU A 618 44.01 25.62 74.07
C GLU A 618 45.12 26.33 73.29
N ALA A 619 45.47 27.54 73.74
CA ALA A 619 46.43 28.40 73.09
C ALA A 619 47.70 28.59 73.93
N GLN A 620 48.81 28.88 73.24
CA GLN A 620 50.13 29.09 73.85
C GLN A 620 50.34 30.56 74.26
N ILE A 621 50.57 30.76 75.55
CA ILE A 621 50.96 32.03 76.15
C ILE A 621 52.45 31.97 76.44
N THR A 622 53.23 32.91 75.91
CA THR A 622 54.67 33.01 76.17
C THR A 622 54.96 34.32 76.88
N VAL A 623 55.73 34.29 77.96
CA VAL A 623 56.12 35.47 78.74
C VAL A 623 57.64 35.55 78.77
N ARG A 624 58.22 36.63 78.22
CA ARG A 624 59.67 36.85 78.19
C ARG A 624 60.11 37.77 79.32
N ASN A 625 61.15 37.36 80.03
CA ASN A 625 61.83 38.16 81.06
C ASN A 625 63.09 38.80 80.43
N PRO A 626 63.33 40.13 80.54
CA PRO A 626 64.55 40.75 80.01
C PRO A 626 65.83 40.41 80.80
N VAL A 627 65.72 39.87 82.03
CA VAL A 627 66.86 39.55 82.91
C VAL A 627 67.21 38.05 82.89
N GLU A 628 66.20 37.18 82.85
CA GLU A 628 66.38 35.72 82.82
C GLU A 628 66.33 35.19 81.38
N LYS A 629 67.34 34.40 80.97
CA LYS A 629 67.49 33.91 79.58
C LYS A 629 66.52 32.77 79.17
N VAL A 630 65.35 32.65 79.82
CA VAL A 630 64.39 31.56 79.60
C VAL A 630 62.97 32.11 79.56
N ASP A 631 62.29 31.91 78.43
CA ASP A 631 60.89 32.31 78.26
C ASP A 631 59.95 31.33 78.99
N LYS A 632 58.95 31.86 79.70
CA LYS A 632 57.95 31.07 80.42
C LYS A 632 56.76 30.77 79.52
N ILE A 633 56.50 29.48 79.25
CA ILE A 633 55.40 29.02 78.39
C ILE A 633 54.26 28.46 79.24
N ILE A 634 53.03 28.85 78.94
CA ILE A 634 51.79 28.40 79.57
C ILE A 634 50.81 28.00 78.46
N TRP A 635 50.11 26.87 78.61
CA TRP A 635 48.97 26.52 77.76
C TRP A 635 47.67 26.76 78.53
N ALA A 636 46.69 27.40 77.90
CA ALA A 636 45.42 27.75 78.54
C ALA A 636 44.23 27.63 77.57
N PRO A 637 43.02 27.25 78.02
CA PRO A 637 41.85 27.16 77.15
C PRO A 637 41.44 28.50 76.57
N ILE A 638 40.94 28.47 75.34
CA ILE A 638 40.40 29.68 74.70
C ILE A 638 39.20 30.23 75.51
N ASN A 639 39.07 31.55 75.51
CA ASN A 639 38.13 32.37 76.29
C ASN A 639 38.31 32.34 77.82
N HIS A 640 39.23 31.57 78.40
CA HIS A 640 39.53 31.62 79.84
C HIS A 640 40.41 32.82 80.21
N VAL A 641 40.40 33.21 81.49
CA VAL A 641 41.23 34.29 82.03
C VAL A 641 42.36 33.69 82.89
N ILE A 642 43.60 34.15 82.68
CA ILE A 642 44.76 33.79 83.49
C ILE A 642 45.46 35.02 84.06
N GLN A 643 46.14 34.88 85.19
CA GLN A 643 46.87 35.96 85.86
C GLN A 643 48.40 35.79 85.74
N LEU A 644 49.11 36.90 85.57
CA LEU A 644 50.56 37.00 85.43
C LEU A 644 51.07 38.16 86.29
N ASP A 645 52.28 38.05 86.86
CA ASP A 645 52.89 39.03 87.77
C ASP A 645 54.42 39.08 87.57
N THR A 646 55.08 40.16 88.00
CA THR A 646 56.51 40.46 87.82
C THR A 646 57.06 41.29 88.99
N PRO A 647 58.38 41.30 89.28
CA PRO A 647 58.95 42.24 90.26
C PRO A 647 58.73 43.71 89.88
N SER A 648 58.61 44.59 90.89
CA SER A 648 58.45 46.05 90.68
C SER A 648 59.77 46.82 90.59
N ILE A 649 60.81 46.35 91.30
CA ILE A 649 62.17 46.88 91.24
C ILE A 649 63.13 45.68 91.25
N ILE A 650 64.19 45.76 90.43
CA ILE A 650 65.31 44.81 90.40
C ILE A 650 66.59 45.61 90.72
N PRO A 651 67.23 45.43 91.89
CA PRO A 651 68.44 46.18 92.25
C PRO A 651 69.64 45.71 91.41
N LEU A 652 70.49 46.66 91.00
CA LEU A 652 71.74 46.38 90.26
C LEU A 652 72.99 46.70 91.10
N SER A 653 72.98 47.81 91.84
CA SER A 653 74.01 48.17 92.82
C SER A 653 73.40 48.95 94.00
N ALA A 654 74.22 49.62 94.81
CA ALA A 654 73.75 50.47 95.91
C ALA A 654 73.07 51.77 95.43
N ASP A 655 73.53 52.33 94.30
CA ASP A 655 73.10 53.62 93.75
C ASP A 655 72.52 53.49 92.31
N GLU A 656 72.20 52.26 91.89
CA GLU A 656 71.62 51.91 90.59
C GLU A 656 70.58 50.78 90.73
N ALA A 657 69.39 50.96 90.14
CA ALA A 657 68.36 49.91 90.05
C ALA A 657 67.58 49.97 88.74
N LEU A 658 66.89 48.88 88.42
CA LEU A 658 65.85 48.83 87.38
C LEU A 658 64.46 48.92 88.02
N GLU A 659 63.63 49.83 87.53
CA GLU A 659 62.23 49.99 87.90
C GLU A 659 61.33 49.44 86.79
N PHE A 660 60.27 48.71 87.15
CA PHE A 660 59.25 48.23 86.21
C PHE A 660 58.47 49.41 85.59
N VAL A 661 58.20 49.31 84.28
CA VAL A 661 57.49 50.33 83.51
C VAL A 661 56.12 49.85 83.05
N LYS A 662 56.07 48.75 82.28
CA LYS A 662 54.84 48.16 81.74
C LYS A 662 55.08 46.74 81.22
N TRP A 663 53.98 46.02 81.00
CA TRP A 663 53.93 44.92 80.06
C TRP A 663 53.74 45.44 78.62
N THR A 664 54.36 44.78 77.65
CA THR A 664 54.13 44.92 76.21
C THR A 664 54.01 43.54 75.54
N GLY A 665 53.74 43.50 74.23
CA GLY A 665 53.63 42.25 73.47
C GLY A 665 52.22 41.66 73.47
N GLY A 666 51.33 42.25 72.68
CA GLY A 666 49.94 41.80 72.53
C GLY A 666 48.96 42.34 73.59
N LEU A 667 49.45 42.80 74.74
CA LEU A 667 48.77 43.72 75.64
C LEU A 667 49.77 44.80 76.08
N GLU A 668 49.30 46.02 76.30
CA GLU A 668 50.03 47.03 77.06
C GLU A 668 49.34 47.27 78.41
N SER A 669 50.10 47.27 79.50
CA SER A 669 49.58 47.60 80.83
C SER A 669 50.68 48.02 81.79
N GLY A 670 50.48 49.14 82.50
CA GLY A 670 51.36 49.56 83.60
C GLY A 670 51.12 48.81 84.91
N GLU A 671 50.07 47.98 85.00
CA GLU A 671 49.82 47.17 86.19
C GLU A 671 50.82 46.03 86.29
N ARG A 672 51.39 45.85 87.48
CA ARG A 672 52.39 44.80 87.75
C ARG A 672 51.78 43.41 87.55
N THR A 673 50.58 43.21 88.09
CA THR A 673 49.79 41.99 87.96
C THR A 673 48.69 42.17 86.91
N ILE A 674 48.76 41.44 85.80
CA ILE A 674 47.78 41.50 84.71
C ILE A 674 46.88 40.26 84.67
N SER A 675 45.64 40.45 84.25
CA SER A 675 44.67 39.38 83.98
C SER A 675 44.31 39.38 82.50
N ILE A 676 44.73 38.37 81.74
CA ILE A 676 44.50 38.29 80.28
C ILE A 676 43.43 37.25 79.95
N ARG A 677 42.53 37.57 79.01
CA ARG A 677 41.66 36.56 78.39
C ARG A 677 42.36 35.93 77.19
N VAL A 678 42.45 34.60 77.20
CA VAL A 678 43.16 33.81 76.20
C VAL A 678 42.29 33.65 74.96
N ASN A 679 42.46 34.56 73.99
CA ASN A 679 41.71 34.53 72.73
C ASN A 679 42.51 33.93 71.55
N GLY A 680 43.76 33.52 71.80
CA GLY A 680 44.71 33.01 70.81
C GLY A 680 46.13 32.94 71.39
N SER A 681 47.12 32.61 70.56
CA SER A 681 48.53 32.60 70.96
C SER A 681 49.03 34.04 71.17
N ILE A 682 49.76 34.30 72.26
CA ILE A 682 50.27 35.64 72.61
C ILE A 682 51.67 35.59 73.22
N GLU A 683 52.48 36.63 72.99
CA GLU A 683 53.86 36.75 73.47
C GLU A 683 54.07 38.07 74.23
N LEU A 684 53.97 38.02 75.56
CA LEU A 684 54.11 39.15 76.47
C LEU A 684 55.56 39.35 76.93
N ARG A 685 55.90 40.59 77.28
CA ARG A 685 57.23 41.04 77.73
C ARG A 685 57.08 42.05 78.85
N ALA A 686 57.96 42.01 79.86
CA ALA A 686 58.04 43.04 80.90
C ALA A 686 59.14 44.06 80.56
N GLU A 687 58.83 45.35 80.59
CA GLU A 687 59.76 46.44 80.33
C GLU A 687 60.17 47.15 81.63
N TYR A 688 61.44 47.53 81.71
CA TYR A 688 62.07 48.18 82.86
C TYR A 688 62.94 49.35 82.41
N ARG A 689 63.16 50.33 83.30
CA ARG A 689 64.04 51.50 83.09
C ARG A 689 65.05 51.63 84.23
N ARG A 690 66.18 52.32 84.00
CA ARG A 690 67.20 52.55 85.04
C ARG A 690 66.90 53.83 85.86
N VAL A 691 67.22 53.78 87.15
CA VAL A 691 67.17 54.92 88.09
C VAL A 691 68.50 55.08 88.85
N TYR A 692 68.83 56.33 89.19
CA TYR A 692 70.03 56.77 89.93
C TYR A 692 69.67 57.71 91.09
N ARG A 693 70.60 57.91 92.04
CA ARG A 693 70.47 58.81 93.20
C ARG A 693 71.21 60.13 92.99
N ILE A 694 70.53 61.28 93.05
CA ILE A 694 71.05 62.61 92.65
C ILE A 694 70.51 63.80 93.48
N ALA A 695 71.07 65.01 93.28
CA ALA A 695 70.62 66.30 93.85
C ALA A 695 70.77 67.50 92.88
N PHE A 696 70.19 68.68 93.20
CA PHE A 696 70.16 69.88 92.31
C PHE A 696 70.55 71.22 92.99
N ASN A 697 71.02 72.18 92.19
CA ASN A 697 71.32 73.58 92.51
C ASN A 697 70.81 74.54 91.38
N THR A 698 70.88 75.86 91.57
CA THR A 698 70.29 76.87 90.63
C THR A 698 71.19 78.07 90.32
N SER A 699 70.92 78.74 89.19
CA SER A 699 71.60 79.95 88.72
C SER A 699 70.62 80.95 88.06
N PRO A 700 70.42 82.16 88.62
CA PRO A 700 70.99 82.66 89.88
C PRO A 700 70.56 81.77 91.07
N PRO A 701 71.39 81.68 92.13
CA PRO A 701 71.09 80.84 93.29
C PRO A 701 69.85 81.37 94.02
N LEU A 702 68.73 80.71 93.76
CA LEU A 702 67.42 80.99 94.30
C LEU A 702 66.84 79.67 94.79
N ASP A 703 66.35 79.68 96.03
CA ASP A 703 65.57 78.59 96.59
C ASP A 703 64.24 78.52 95.84
N VAL A 704 64.01 77.41 95.14
CA VAL A 704 62.89 77.20 94.23
C VAL A 704 62.42 75.75 94.29
N GLU A 705 61.12 75.58 94.18
CA GLU A 705 60.51 74.27 94.00
C GLU A 705 60.72 73.85 92.53
N LEU A 706 61.59 72.87 92.28
CA LEU A 706 61.71 72.25 90.96
C LEU A 706 60.67 71.15 90.85
N ARG A 707 59.68 71.37 89.97
CA ARG A 707 58.82 70.28 89.48
C ARG A 707 59.48 69.72 88.23
N LEU A 708 59.99 68.50 88.33
CA LEU A 708 60.57 67.74 87.23
C LEU A 708 59.56 66.68 86.78
N GLN A 709 59.53 66.35 85.50
CA GLN A 709 58.74 65.28 84.92
C GLN A 709 59.63 64.38 84.08
N ASP A 710 59.48 63.06 84.23
CA ASP A 710 60.16 62.13 83.33
C ASP A 710 59.38 61.89 82.03
N ILE A 711 60.03 61.22 81.06
CA ILE A 711 59.44 60.82 79.78
C ILE A 711 58.18 59.91 79.90
N LEU A 712 57.81 59.46 81.11
CA LEU A 712 56.60 58.68 81.39
C LEU A 712 55.51 59.53 82.08
N GLY A 713 55.72 60.84 82.20
CA GLY A 713 54.76 61.78 82.78
C GLY A 713 54.78 61.84 84.32
N ARG A 714 55.66 61.10 85.02
CA ARG A 714 55.69 61.13 86.48
C ARG A 714 56.34 62.42 86.97
N VAL A 715 55.69 63.10 87.91
CA VAL A 715 56.17 64.37 88.48
C VAL A 715 56.92 64.14 89.78
N TYR A 716 58.14 64.64 89.84
CA TYR A 716 59.00 64.67 91.02
C TYR A 716 59.10 66.12 91.48
N VAL A 717 58.74 66.37 92.74
CA VAL A 717 58.97 67.66 93.40
C VAL A 717 60.28 67.54 94.16
N VAL A 718 61.27 68.36 93.82
CA VAL A 718 62.61 68.30 94.40
C VAL A 718 63.03 69.70 94.83
N TRP A 719 63.47 69.83 96.08
CA TRP A 719 64.07 71.06 96.60
C TRP A 719 65.56 71.11 96.26
N SER A 720 66.07 72.30 95.95
CA SER A 720 67.50 72.48 95.71
C SER A 720 68.31 72.10 96.95
N GLY A 721 69.20 71.11 96.81
CA GLY A 721 70.05 70.56 97.86
C GLY A 721 69.67 69.16 98.40
N GLU A 722 68.48 68.64 98.12
CA GLU A 722 68.07 67.30 98.62
C GLU A 722 68.50 66.14 97.71
N GLU A 723 68.80 64.98 98.30
CA GLU A 723 69.03 63.72 97.57
C GLU A 723 67.71 63.02 97.24
N THR A 724 67.56 62.54 96.01
CA THR A 724 66.40 61.78 95.56
C THR A 724 66.75 60.74 94.48
N TRP A 725 65.88 59.77 94.25
CA TRP A 725 66.02 58.79 93.17
C TRP A 725 65.25 59.23 91.92
N LEU A 726 65.94 59.35 90.80
CA LEU A 726 65.39 59.82 89.53
C LEU A 726 65.85 58.93 88.35
N PRO A 727 65.02 58.81 87.29
CA PRO A 727 65.35 57.97 86.14
C PRO A 727 66.53 58.52 85.32
N GLU A 728 67.23 57.61 84.65
CA GLU A 728 68.25 57.92 83.66
C GLU A 728 67.61 58.64 82.44
N GLY A 729 68.29 59.68 81.94
CA GLY A 729 67.90 60.42 80.74
C GLY A 729 67.37 61.83 81.02
N ARG A 730 66.55 62.32 80.10
CA ARG A 730 65.95 63.66 80.13
C ARG A 730 64.80 63.71 81.13
N LEU A 731 64.87 64.64 82.07
CA LEU A 731 63.75 65.10 82.89
C LEU A 731 63.32 66.47 82.37
N ASP A 732 62.08 66.60 81.91
CA ASP A 732 61.51 67.90 81.56
C ASP A 732 61.20 68.67 82.86
N VAL A 733 61.79 69.84 83.04
CA VAL A 733 61.43 70.75 84.13
C VAL A 733 60.02 71.24 83.82
N LEU A 734 58.99 70.82 84.56
CA LEU A 734 57.61 71.28 84.33
C LEU A 734 57.51 72.77 84.56
N GLY A 735 57.96 73.23 85.73
CA GLY A 735 57.99 74.62 86.12
C GLY A 735 59.00 74.84 87.24
N VAL A 736 59.71 75.95 87.17
CA VAL A 736 60.52 76.48 88.27
C VAL A 736 59.75 77.65 88.85
N PHE A 737 59.28 77.48 90.09
CA PHE A 737 58.38 78.44 90.73
C PHE A 737 59.14 79.35 91.68
N TRP A 738 59.19 80.64 91.34
CA TRP A 738 59.81 81.67 92.16
C TRP A 738 58.71 82.57 92.73
N LYS A 739 58.50 82.48 94.05
CA LYS A 739 57.45 83.24 94.78
C LYS A 739 56.03 83.01 94.20
N GLY A 740 55.78 81.84 93.62
CA GLY A 740 54.51 81.50 92.97
C GLY A 740 54.34 82.04 91.54
N LEU A 741 55.28 82.85 91.03
CA LEU A 741 55.36 83.12 89.59
C LEU A 741 56.14 81.98 88.91
N GLU A 742 55.64 81.48 87.80
CA GLU A 742 56.39 80.57 86.94
C GLU A 742 57.45 81.38 86.18
N VAL A 743 58.72 80.99 86.32
CA VAL A 743 59.88 81.71 85.76
C VAL A 743 60.86 80.79 85.06
N LYS A 744 60.46 79.60 84.63
CA LYS A 744 61.29 78.56 83.98
C LYS A 744 62.07 79.07 82.74
N ASP A 745 63.37 78.76 82.63
CA ASP A 745 64.18 78.85 81.37
C ASP A 745 64.43 77.46 80.82
N ASP A 746 65.25 76.69 81.55
CA ASP A 746 65.63 75.35 81.17
C ASP A 746 64.37 74.48 81.11
N SER A 747 64.09 73.97 79.91
CA SER A 747 63.01 73.02 79.66
C SER A 747 63.26 71.67 80.32
N GLU A 748 64.51 71.36 80.65
CA GLU A 748 64.96 70.02 81.01
C GLU A 748 66.27 70.01 81.81
N VAL A 749 66.51 68.92 82.54
CA VAL A 749 67.82 68.52 83.05
C VAL A 749 68.09 67.08 82.64
N TYR A 750 69.31 66.77 82.20
CA TYR A 750 69.69 65.44 81.74
C TYR A 750 70.50 64.69 82.78
N ILE A 751 69.98 63.55 83.25
CA ILE A 751 70.60 62.71 84.28
C ILE A 751 71.35 61.55 83.62
N ASN A 752 72.67 61.52 83.79
CA ASN A 752 73.55 60.51 83.18
C ASN A 752 74.32 59.66 84.21
N GLY A 753 74.02 59.81 85.49
CA GLY A 753 74.60 59.06 86.61
C GLY A 753 74.32 59.70 87.96
N PRO A 754 74.73 59.06 89.07
CA PRO A 754 74.64 59.63 90.42
C PRO A 754 75.53 60.89 90.54
N GLY A 755 75.00 61.97 91.10
CA GLY A 755 75.69 63.28 91.13
C GLY A 755 74.81 64.49 91.45
N ILE A 756 75.33 65.69 91.19
CA ILE A 756 74.70 66.99 91.52
C ILE A 756 74.60 67.89 90.27
N TYR A 757 73.42 68.48 90.01
CA TYR A 757 73.05 69.16 88.75
C TYR A 757 72.64 70.66 88.95
N GLN A 758 72.37 71.44 87.87
CA GLN A 758 72.22 72.93 87.87
C GLN A 758 71.12 73.46 86.90
N VAL A 759 70.38 74.55 87.19
CA VAL A 759 69.15 75.03 86.45
C VAL A 759 68.92 76.59 86.41
N LYS A 760 68.23 77.16 85.37
CA LYS A 760 67.99 78.62 85.04
C LYS A 760 66.50 79.10 84.82
N LEU A 761 66.23 80.41 84.53
CA LEU A 761 64.89 81.12 84.59
C LEU A 761 64.54 82.22 83.45
N ALA A 762 63.38 82.22 82.68
CA ALA A 762 63.13 83.05 81.40
C ALA A 762 61.66 83.44 80.86
N VAL A 763 61.50 83.92 79.55
CA VAL A 763 60.31 84.59 78.84
C VAL A 763 60.27 84.53 77.22
N ARG A 764 59.23 85.07 76.46
CA ARG A 764 58.89 84.74 74.98
C ARG A 764 58.13 85.78 74.03
N SER A 765 57.76 85.45 72.75
CA SER A 765 57.38 86.34 71.55
C SER A 765 56.06 86.02 70.69
N LEU A 766 55.82 86.49 69.39
CA LEU A 766 54.54 86.42 68.54
C LEU A 766 54.60 86.62 66.93
N ASP A 767 53.55 86.30 66.07
CA ASP A 767 53.46 86.50 64.54
C ASP A 767 52.00 86.54 63.80
N VAL A 768 51.79 86.82 62.45
CA VAL A 768 50.47 86.98 61.61
C VAL A 768 50.47 86.89 59.98
N GLU A 769 49.32 86.84 59.18
CA GLU A 769 49.06 86.90 57.64
C GLU A 769 47.56 87.15 57.09
N VAL A 770 47.18 87.23 55.75
CA VAL A 770 45.77 87.32 55.11
C VAL A 770 45.51 86.69 53.65
N ILE A 771 44.31 86.14 53.26
CA ILE A 771 43.93 85.55 51.89
C ILE A 771 42.44 85.63 51.36
N ASP A 772 42.05 85.11 50.17
CA ASP A 772 40.66 85.18 49.55
C ASP A 772 39.69 83.94 49.62
N LYS A 773 38.51 84.02 48.96
CA LYS A 773 37.48 82.95 48.82
C LYS A 773 37.73 81.88 47.74
N PHE A 774 38.44 82.19 46.65
CA PHE A 774 38.80 81.20 45.64
C PHE A 774 40.04 80.38 46.06
N GLY A 775 40.67 80.75 47.18
CA GLY A 775 41.86 80.11 47.75
C GLY A 775 43.17 80.78 47.33
N ILE A 776 43.10 82.01 46.83
CA ILE A 776 44.19 82.74 46.20
C ILE A 776 44.64 83.88 47.15
N PRO A 777 45.97 84.16 47.26
CA PRO A 777 46.48 85.15 48.23
C PRO A 777 45.89 86.55 48.08
N ALA A 778 45.69 87.21 49.22
CA ALA A 778 45.24 88.59 49.32
C ALA A 778 46.37 89.40 49.96
N PRO A 779 47.29 89.96 49.16
CA PRO A 779 48.40 90.75 49.69
C PRO A 779 47.97 92.10 50.26
N PHE A 780 48.86 92.70 51.07
CA PHE A 780 48.86 94.10 51.55
C PHE A 780 47.87 94.47 52.70
N TYR A 781 48.11 93.98 53.93
CA TYR A 781 47.28 94.22 55.14
C TYR A 781 48.10 94.76 56.37
N GLU A 782 47.48 95.02 57.54
CA GLU A 782 48.10 95.53 58.80
C GLU A 782 47.55 94.79 60.05
N ILE A 783 48.29 94.66 61.18
CA ILE A 783 47.90 93.82 62.35
C ILE A 783 48.49 94.20 63.74
N GLN A 784 47.89 93.75 64.86
CA GLN A 784 48.28 94.13 66.26
C GLN A 784 48.18 92.97 67.27
N ALA A 785 48.68 93.07 68.53
CA ALA A 785 48.55 92.00 69.56
C ALA A 785 48.34 92.53 71.01
N LEU A 786 47.08 92.66 71.40
CA LEU A 786 46.59 93.42 72.56
C LEU A 786 46.17 92.51 73.73
N ARG A 787 46.60 92.75 74.98
CA ARG A 787 46.10 92.09 76.22
C ARG A 787 44.68 92.52 76.63
N SER A 788 44.21 93.62 76.04
CA SER A 788 42.86 94.19 76.07
C SER A 788 42.90 95.42 75.14
N GLU A 789 41.75 96.00 74.79
CA GLU A 789 41.57 97.11 73.81
C GLU A 789 42.72 98.14 73.64
N ASN A 790 43.47 98.47 74.71
CA ASN A 790 44.61 99.39 74.65
C ASN A 790 45.91 98.90 75.36
N VAL A 791 45.97 97.70 75.93
CA VAL A 791 47.12 97.24 76.76
C VAL A 791 47.95 96.20 76.01
N ILE A 792 49.26 96.33 76.08
CA ILE A 792 50.15 95.75 75.06
C ILE A 792 50.89 94.52 75.57
N GLU A 793 50.93 93.49 74.70
CA GLU A 793 52.07 92.59 74.64
C GLU A 793 52.85 92.76 73.30
N SER A 794 52.23 93.10 72.13
CA SER A 794 52.91 93.18 70.79
C SER A 794 52.09 93.85 69.59
N HIS A 795 52.63 94.08 68.33
CA HIS A 795 51.96 94.60 67.05
C HIS A 795 52.79 94.62 65.67
N ALA A 796 52.22 94.41 64.44
CA ALA A 796 52.96 94.23 63.12
C ALA A 796 52.21 94.47 61.73
N PHE A 797 52.74 94.06 60.55
CA PHE A 797 52.25 94.38 59.16
C PHE A 797 52.43 93.28 58.06
N SER A 798 51.69 93.33 56.92
CA SER A 798 51.57 92.26 55.87
C SER A 798 52.04 92.67 54.44
N ASP A 799 52.61 91.71 53.67
CA ASP A 799 53.31 91.90 52.37
C ASP A 799 52.59 91.35 51.10
N SER A 800 53.34 91.06 50.02
CA SER A 800 52.84 90.49 48.75
C SER A 800 52.37 89.03 48.80
N ALA A 801 52.47 88.38 49.97
CA ALA A 801 51.72 87.20 50.37
C ALA A 801 51.04 87.43 51.74
N GLY A 802 51.80 87.78 52.80
CA GLY A 802 51.26 88.56 53.92
C GLY A 802 51.92 88.63 55.33
N LEU A 803 53.20 88.29 55.63
CA LEU A 803 53.59 87.80 57.00
C LEU A 803 54.35 88.76 57.99
N ALA A 804 54.24 88.58 59.33
CA ALA A 804 54.57 89.64 60.36
C ALA A 804 54.97 89.21 61.82
N MET A 805 56.09 89.66 62.46
CA MET A 805 56.67 89.06 63.73
C MET A 805 57.03 90.02 64.95
N LEU A 806 57.05 89.53 66.23
CA LEU A 806 57.01 90.30 67.54
C LEU A 806 57.85 89.81 68.80
N LYS A 807 57.62 90.29 70.06
CA LYS A 807 58.66 90.35 71.15
C LYS A 807 58.31 90.06 72.66
N THR A 808 59.37 90.05 73.50
CA THR A 808 59.54 89.55 74.89
C THR A 808 58.57 90.08 75.97
N VAL A 809 57.57 89.24 76.31
CA VAL A 809 56.60 89.41 77.42
C VAL A 809 56.30 88.02 78.03
N SER A 810 55.32 87.89 78.95
CA SER A 810 54.67 86.61 79.29
C SER A 810 53.79 86.08 78.15
N PRO A 811 53.38 84.81 78.14
CA PRO A 811 51.76 84.21 76.87
C PRO A 811 50.40 84.75 77.32
N SER A 812 50.14 86.05 77.49
CA SER A 812 48.89 86.50 78.16
C SER A 812 47.98 87.46 77.34
N ALA A 813 48.32 87.73 76.07
CA ALA A 813 47.61 88.61 75.14
C ALA A 813 46.17 88.16 74.75
N ARG A 814 45.37 89.04 74.12
CA ARG A 814 43.90 88.93 73.86
C ARG A 814 43.29 89.35 72.48
N GLU A 815 43.90 90.11 71.55
CA GLU A 815 43.27 90.44 70.23
C GLU A 815 44.24 90.81 69.05
N ILE A 816 43.91 90.47 67.78
CA ILE A 816 44.66 90.74 66.49
C ILE A 816 43.71 90.99 65.26
N VAL A 817 43.88 92.03 64.41
CA VAL A 817 42.87 92.46 63.36
C VAL A 817 43.47 92.93 62.01
N ALA A 818 42.88 92.65 60.81
CA ALA A 818 43.47 93.00 59.48
C ALA A 818 42.52 93.48 58.31
N ARG A 819 42.97 94.41 57.43
CA ARG A 819 42.15 95.07 56.36
C ARG A 819 42.84 95.34 54.99
N TRP A 820 42.10 95.32 53.85
CA TRP A 820 42.56 95.72 52.48
C TRP A 820 41.42 96.15 51.53
N MET A 821 41.60 97.24 50.80
CA MET A 821 40.59 97.83 49.88
C MET A 821 39.17 97.89 50.52
N VAL A 822 38.15 97.32 49.87
CA VAL A 822 36.76 97.25 50.35
C VAL A 822 36.48 95.94 51.14
N PHE A 823 37.52 95.32 51.69
CA PHE A 823 37.45 94.01 52.36
C PHE A 823 38.15 94.01 53.72
N GLU A 824 37.44 93.59 54.78
CA GLU A 824 37.90 93.57 56.16
C GLU A 824 37.54 92.24 56.85
N SER A 825 38.35 91.79 57.82
CA SER A 825 37.96 90.83 58.87
C SER A 825 38.92 90.90 60.08
N SER A 826 38.58 90.25 61.20
CA SER A 826 39.33 90.31 62.48
C SER A 826 39.67 88.91 63.02
N ALA A 827 40.52 88.83 64.05
CA ALA A 827 41.04 87.59 64.63
C ALA A 827 41.49 87.76 66.11
N GLU A 828 42.23 86.77 66.63
CA GLU A 828 42.58 86.59 68.05
C GLU A 828 44.10 86.37 68.26
N PRO A 829 44.63 86.36 69.51
CA PRO A 829 46.06 86.33 69.84
C PRO A 829 46.89 85.28 69.12
N GLY A 830 47.86 85.73 68.34
CA GLY A 830 48.73 84.81 67.61
C GLY A 830 49.52 83.87 68.49
N SER A 831 50.15 84.39 69.55
CA SER A 831 51.26 83.79 70.30
C SER A 831 52.47 83.37 69.44
N GLN A 832 52.28 82.82 68.22
CA GLN A 832 53.27 82.69 67.16
C GLN A 832 52.72 82.51 65.71
N ARG A 833 51.40 82.54 65.42
CA ARG A 833 50.83 83.07 64.13
C ARG A 833 49.31 83.34 64.16
N VAL A 834 48.81 84.18 63.23
CA VAL A 834 47.38 84.48 62.94
C VAL A 834 47.16 84.55 61.42
N GLN A 835 45.92 84.39 60.92
CA GLN A 835 45.55 84.80 59.55
C GLN A 835 44.12 85.40 59.49
N VAL A 836 43.78 86.13 58.42
CA VAL A 836 42.44 86.68 58.12
C VAL A 836 41.99 86.26 56.69
N ARG A 837 40.69 86.36 56.33
CA ARG A 837 40.17 86.02 54.98
C ARG A 837 39.20 87.06 54.39
N VAL A 838 39.22 87.24 53.07
CA VAL A 838 38.43 88.23 52.30
C VAL A 838 37.71 87.67 51.06
N PRO A 839 36.83 88.45 50.38
CA PRO A 839 35.99 87.96 49.28
C PRO A 839 36.66 87.63 47.94
N ILE A 840 37.71 88.33 47.52
CA ILE A 840 38.41 88.08 46.24
C ILE A 840 39.86 88.59 46.30
N SER A 841 40.74 87.96 45.53
CA SER A 841 42.17 88.23 45.37
C SER A 841 42.49 88.94 44.05
N PHE A 842 43.78 89.16 43.83
CA PHE A 842 44.31 89.66 42.57
C PHE A 842 44.29 88.62 41.42
N TYR A 843 44.68 87.36 41.67
CA TYR A 843 45.00 86.44 40.56
C TYR A 843 43.79 85.72 39.91
N THR A 844 42.65 85.56 40.60
CA THR A 844 41.46 84.88 40.02
C THR A 844 40.97 85.52 38.72
N ILE A 845 41.19 86.84 38.60
CA ILE A 845 40.66 87.70 37.54
C ILE A 845 41.33 87.42 36.17
N LEU A 846 42.56 86.88 36.15
CA LEU A 846 43.40 86.81 34.94
C LEU A 846 43.03 85.70 33.95
N LEU A 847 42.61 84.52 34.43
CA LEU A 847 42.53 83.28 33.63
C LEU A 847 41.42 83.26 32.57
N SER A 848 40.37 84.06 32.73
CA SER A 848 39.10 83.93 31.99
C SER A 848 39.14 84.33 30.51
N SER A 849 40.26 84.86 30.01
CA SER A 849 40.27 85.78 28.85
C SER A 849 40.68 85.17 27.50
N CYS A 850 41.54 84.15 27.48
CA CYS A 850 42.29 83.79 26.26
C CYS A 850 41.51 83.01 25.18
N VAL A 851 40.36 82.41 25.50
CA VAL A 851 39.67 81.44 24.62
C VAL A 851 38.98 82.08 23.40
N LEU A 852 38.64 83.37 23.48
CA LEU A 852 37.69 84.03 22.55
C LEU A 852 38.21 84.31 21.12
N ILE A 853 39.51 84.18 20.84
CA ILE A 853 40.14 84.87 19.70
C ILE A 853 40.18 84.03 18.39
N ALA A 854 40.32 82.71 18.48
CA ALA A 854 40.73 81.87 17.35
C ALA A 854 39.65 81.63 16.25
N VAL A 855 38.38 81.90 16.52
CA VAL A 855 37.25 81.55 15.64
C VAL A 855 37.18 82.41 14.36
N SER A 856 37.81 83.59 14.37
CA SER A 856 37.57 84.68 13.41
C SER A 856 38.12 84.48 11.99
N ALA A 857 38.93 83.45 11.71
CA ALA A 857 39.80 83.40 10.53
C ALA A 857 39.17 82.83 9.23
N VAL A 858 37.97 82.25 9.27
CA VAL A 858 37.49 81.28 8.26
C VAL A 858 36.90 81.89 6.96
N GLN A 859 36.56 83.18 6.92
CA GLN A 859 35.57 83.69 5.94
C GLN A 859 36.10 84.28 4.61
N ALA A 860 37.42 84.40 4.38
CA ALA A 860 37.95 85.42 3.45
C ALA A 860 38.18 85.04 1.96
N TYR A 861 38.40 83.77 1.57
CA TYR A 861 39.04 83.43 0.27
C TYR A 861 38.11 82.78 -0.80
N ARG A 862 36.89 83.31 -0.99
CA ARG A 862 35.98 82.92 -2.10
C ARG A 862 35.99 83.95 -3.24
N ARG A 863 35.88 83.46 -4.49
CA ARG A 863 35.49 84.12 -5.79
C ARG A 863 36.57 83.99 -6.89
N PHE A 864 36.12 83.91 -8.16
CA PHE A 864 36.89 83.53 -9.38
C PHE A 864 37.34 82.05 -9.41
N SER A 865 37.64 81.40 -10.55
CA SER A 865 37.50 81.76 -11.98
C SER A 865 36.72 80.68 -12.77
N VAL A 866 36.64 80.75 -14.12
CA VAL A 866 35.60 80.05 -14.94
C VAL A 866 36.09 79.63 -16.36
N SER A 867 35.45 78.57 -16.90
CA SER A 867 35.30 78.11 -18.31
C SER A 867 36.49 77.63 -19.17
N ALA A 868 36.44 76.33 -19.51
CA ALA A 868 36.87 75.64 -20.75
C ALA A 868 38.35 75.64 -21.20
N SER A 869 38.73 74.51 -21.84
CA SER A 869 40.06 74.08 -22.34
C SER A 869 41.18 73.96 -21.31
#